data_AF-R9IXX8-F1
#
_entry.id   AF-R9IXX8-F1
#
_cell.length_a   1.000
_cell.length_b   1.000
_cell.length_c   1.000
_cell.angle_alpha   90.00
_cell.angle_beta   90.00
_cell.angle_gamma   90.00
#
_symmetry.space_group_name_H-M   'P 1'
#
loop_
_entity.id
_entity.type
_entity.pdbx_description
1 polymer ?
#
loop_
_entity_poly.entity_id
_entity_poly.type
_entity_poly.pdbx_seq_one_letter_code
_entity_poly.pdbx_strand_id
1 'polypeptide(L)'
;MKKVSTAAILVIIMMALFVPAMTASAASCGETVSKNTIKELQAIDYETNEAIGKLLAPSRYSATEKLNKKTEIARREGKSPADITDEQAIRELNQDNVKVMSFEEAFARVQTDIGEIIRRVVDSTVGAESKGAAFFTDKILQNKEKVLLGLTYLERLYDFNMGEHNMKDVLLYEPGSYGVTVDVLDWLIQIGGAGGDTLKISNNANVFGYRKLFWSVTSAGTLESFLEESRQKWIPDTPMNEWFVQESPAYILEKSSAWDGKGTGIYKRLYDDAVSRAYILPLLTVSEDSVYVIANPATITYGIVDCYIDRNLKEADPARYSELREKFQQQLEQAANQQKAFIDVWYRIAKPEKKGLLSSNRTVLDSLRIDPDTTVQWSDKFGKNAAQGVKEFFTPLNLYGTYMFADGVAEGTRIRYYVSKALTERGFATYAHELTHMLVSELMLNGYGARDGMLAEVYTRGMFEPYELNDPPAFNLNLIYDRLAVSDRYHNGAPERFEDDTDLQSYMSGILDVIYTLDYAEADVVLSKSAEEKMKWFHKLEQIEDPETRYNQGEAGSKHNLDSVRTLTLDEAEKLNTIDDLIRESIIASRYEVNGTQTTGTVARNGYYVVPLFTANYAGVQNDCGVSGDIMIRRQAFELLGEYGYYGGMVPYISNQYKESAKSEQAILSDQYVLKKIFGGSYETMADFKKGMFQRRIEKLNELKPVTIMWKDQSVTIHNFEELRLLMQEAVESDLVNVNVLPSGANNIRAQATEVERLKQEIFKGYLFQTEDFRESIYDAGSPPIEPSEPEIKPGDTDSEKPELPGDTGSQQPGKPGDSDLESPGDTGPQQPESSDSKPGGTGPQQPGNSDSKPELPENTDSQRPEAPGSTDSKPGDTGSQQPEEPDTETDKKDTTPKLLLCRVSSTKTSHTIRWNSVKSADGYEIYGAESNRKYKRLQTVSKKSGTWKHKKLKKGKSYKYYVKAYKKVGKKRIILAQSLPVYSTTMGGKYGNPSKIVVKKTRVNVKLRKKVRLRVEVTGRKLNKTGKKVRYVSSNPSVVKVSNQGIITGKKRGSCTVYCIAQNGWYKKVTVKVNK
;
A
#
# COMPACT_ATOMS: atom_id res chain seq x y z
N MET A 1 13.95 -21.85 -10.35
CA MET A 1 14.44 -21.24 -11.62
C MET A 1 14.15 -22.21 -12.77
N LYS A 2 12.89 -22.32 -13.19
CA LYS A 2 12.60 -22.88 -14.51
C LYS A 2 13.14 -21.87 -15.54
N LYS A 3 13.80 -22.36 -16.59
CA LYS A 3 14.21 -21.54 -17.74
C LYS A 3 13.61 -22.21 -18.98
N VAL A 4 12.49 -21.67 -19.45
CA VAL A 4 12.05 -21.96 -20.82
C VAL A 4 13.11 -21.41 -21.76
N SER A 5 13.62 -22.24 -22.68
CA SER A 5 14.45 -21.81 -23.79
C SER A 5 13.88 -22.40 -25.08
N THR A 6 13.00 -21.64 -25.72
CA THR A 6 12.50 -21.84 -27.09
C THR A 6 13.65 -21.72 -28.09
N ALA A 7 14.42 -22.80 -28.28
CA ALA A 7 15.55 -22.86 -29.20
C ALA A 7 15.95 -24.32 -29.56
N ALA A 8 15.03 -25.11 -30.13
CA ALA A 8 15.31 -26.51 -30.53
C ALA A 8 14.49 -27.01 -31.74
N ILE A 9 14.30 -26.17 -32.77
CA ILE A 9 13.88 -26.62 -34.11
C ILE A 9 15.12 -26.60 -35.01
N LEU A 10 15.26 -27.58 -35.91
CA LEU A 10 16.37 -27.79 -36.85
C LEU A 10 17.74 -28.25 -36.27
N VAL A 11 17.80 -29.43 -35.63
CA VAL A 11 18.89 -30.43 -35.89
C VAL A 11 18.36 -31.87 -35.71
N ILE A 12 17.63 -32.42 -36.69
CA ILE A 12 17.34 -33.88 -36.78
C ILE A 12 17.52 -34.40 -38.22
N ILE A 13 18.60 -33.98 -38.90
CA ILE A 13 19.10 -34.63 -40.13
C ILE A 13 20.65 -34.59 -40.11
N MET A 14 21.29 -35.57 -39.46
CA MET A 14 22.60 -36.17 -39.80
C MET A 14 23.18 -36.95 -38.61
N MET A 15 22.74 -38.21 -38.44
CA MET A 15 23.58 -39.28 -37.88
C MET A 15 23.01 -40.66 -38.26
N ALA A 16 22.95 -40.92 -39.56
CA ALA A 16 22.91 -42.30 -40.07
C ALA A 16 24.32 -42.90 -40.02
N LEU A 17 24.42 -44.23 -40.07
CA LEU A 17 25.68 -45.01 -40.11
C LEU A 17 26.50 -45.07 -38.80
N PHE A 18 25.87 -45.51 -37.72
CA PHE A 18 26.41 -46.66 -36.97
C PHE A 18 25.24 -47.50 -36.45
N VAL A 19 25.21 -48.79 -36.79
CA VAL A 19 24.14 -49.72 -36.39
C VAL A 19 24.71 -50.73 -35.38
N PRO A 20 24.50 -50.55 -34.06
CA PRO A 20 24.49 -51.68 -33.14
C PRO A 20 23.26 -52.54 -33.45
N ALA A 21 23.38 -53.87 -33.27
CA ALA A 21 22.28 -54.78 -33.56
C ALA A 21 21.07 -54.48 -32.66
N MET A 22 19.93 -54.12 -33.26
CA MET A 22 18.68 -53.93 -32.54
C MET A 22 18.12 -55.29 -32.11
N THR A 23 18.35 -55.66 -30.85
CA THR A 23 17.43 -56.56 -30.15
C THR A 23 16.09 -55.83 -30.01
N ALA A 24 15.10 -56.22 -30.81
CA ALA A 24 13.75 -55.68 -30.68
C ALA A 24 13.17 -56.12 -29.32
N SER A 25 13.17 -55.21 -28.34
CA SER A 25 12.39 -55.39 -27.12
C SER A 25 10.92 -55.45 -27.49
N ALA A 26 10.16 -56.37 -26.87
CA ALA A 26 8.71 -56.32 -26.94
C ALA A 26 8.23 -54.96 -26.40
N ALA A 27 7.25 -54.36 -27.06
CA ALA A 27 6.58 -53.16 -26.55
C ALA A 27 5.91 -53.51 -25.21
N SER A 28 5.98 -52.60 -24.23
CA SER A 28 5.36 -52.85 -22.93
C SER A 28 3.83 -52.95 -23.02
N CYS A 29 3.20 -53.49 -21.98
CA CYS A 29 1.77 -53.42 -21.82
C CYS A 29 1.26 -51.97 -21.97
N GLY A 30 1.89 -50.99 -21.30
CA GLY A 30 1.51 -49.58 -21.41
C GLY A 30 1.76 -48.97 -22.78
N GLU A 31 2.83 -49.34 -23.49
CA GLU A 31 3.09 -48.82 -24.84
C GLU A 31 2.05 -49.33 -25.84
N THR A 32 1.61 -50.58 -25.67
CA THR A 32 0.53 -51.18 -26.46
C THR A 32 -0.82 -50.52 -26.16
N VAL A 33 -1.15 -50.31 -24.89
CA VAL A 33 -2.39 -49.63 -24.47
C VAL A 33 -2.42 -48.19 -24.99
N SER A 34 -1.33 -47.45 -24.83
CA SER A 34 -1.17 -46.07 -25.29
C SER A 34 -1.52 -45.93 -26.79
N LYS A 35 -0.95 -46.80 -27.64
CA LYS A 35 -1.24 -46.82 -29.08
C LYS A 35 -2.71 -47.10 -29.40
N ASN A 36 -3.37 -47.95 -28.61
CA ASN A 36 -4.79 -48.28 -28.79
C ASN A 36 -5.72 -47.13 -28.35
N THR A 37 -5.37 -46.39 -27.28
CA THR A 37 -6.29 -45.43 -26.65
C THR A 37 -6.07 -43.97 -27.04
N ILE A 38 -4.86 -43.58 -27.45
CA ILE A 38 -4.48 -42.16 -27.65
C ILE A 38 -5.43 -41.38 -28.55
N LYS A 39 -5.80 -41.94 -29.71
CA LYS A 39 -6.70 -41.29 -30.68
C LYS A 39 -8.09 -41.01 -30.10
N GLU A 40 -8.65 -41.96 -29.37
CA GLU A 40 -9.99 -41.85 -28.78
C GLU A 40 -10.05 -40.88 -27.60
N LEU A 41 -8.93 -40.67 -26.91
CA LEU A 41 -8.76 -39.69 -25.83
C LEU A 41 -8.51 -38.28 -26.38
N GLN A 42 -7.77 -38.15 -27.49
CA GLN A 42 -7.53 -36.87 -28.17
C GLN A 42 -8.74 -36.38 -28.99
N ALA A 43 -9.71 -37.23 -29.30
CA ALA A 43 -10.94 -36.88 -30.01
C ALA A 43 -12.05 -36.26 -29.12
N ILE A 44 -11.82 -36.12 -27.81
CA ILE A 44 -12.81 -35.56 -26.87
C ILE A 44 -12.58 -34.06 -26.72
N ASP A 45 -13.52 -33.23 -27.15
CA ASP A 45 -13.46 -31.79 -26.89
C ASP A 45 -13.99 -31.46 -25.48
N TYR A 46 -13.33 -30.53 -24.77
CA TYR A 46 -13.67 -30.19 -23.39
C TYR A 46 -14.97 -29.38 -23.27
N GLU A 47 -15.21 -28.40 -24.14
CA GLU A 47 -16.37 -27.49 -24.02
C GLU A 47 -17.66 -28.10 -24.57
N THR A 48 -17.57 -28.93 -25.61
CA THR A 48 -18.73 -29.39 -26.40
C THR A 48 -19.13 -30.84 -26.15
N ASN A 49 -18.31 -31.67 -25.50
CA ASN A 49 -18.67 -33.05 -25.20
C ASN A 49 -19.78 -33.12 -24.12
N GLU A 50 -20.96 -33.63 -24.48
CA GLU A 50 -22.09 -33.72 -23.54
C GLU A 50 -21.83 -34.58 -22.30
N ALA A 51 -20.98 -35.61 -22.38
CA ALA A 51 -20.68 -36.46 -21.24
C ALA A 51 -19.73 -35.76 -20.25
N ILE A 52 -18.75 -34.99 -20.73
CA ILE A 52 -17.97 -34.05 -19.90
C ILE A 52 -18.92 -33.05 -19.21
N GLY A 53 -19.81 -32.42 -19.98
CA GLY A 53 -20.79 -31.47 -19.43
C GLY A 53 -21.74 -32.07 -18.38
N LYS A 54 -22.12 -33.35 -18.53
CA LYS A 54 -22.96 -34.08 -17.55
C LYS A 54 -22.17 -34.54 -16.32
N LEU A 55 -20.90 -34.95 -16.47
CA LEU A 55 -20.03 -35.32 -15.34
C LEU A 55 -19.64 -34.12 -14.49
N LEU A 56 -19.45 -32.95 -15.11
CA LEU A 56 -19.10 -31.70 -14.42
C LEU A 56 -20.31 -30.92 -13.91
N ALA A 57 -21.54 -31.30 -14.24
CA ALA A 57 -22.75 -30.64 -13.76
C ALA A 57 -22.86 -30.67 -12.21
N PRO A 58 -23.39 -29.62 -11.58
CA PRO A 58 -23.76 -29.67 -10.16
C PRO A 58 -24.95 -30.62 -9.95
N SER A 59 -25.09 -31.11 -8.72
CA SER A 59 -26.21 -31.98 -8.29
C SER A 59 -27.59 -31.36 -8.51
N ARG A 60 -27.68 -30.02 -8.56
CA ARG A 60 -28.87 -29.25 -8.90
C ARG A 60 -28.51 -27.82 -9.32
N TYR A 61 -29.37 -27.22 -10.15
CA TYR A 61 -29.49 -25.77 -10.31
C TYR A 61 -30.73 -25.28 -9.57
N SER A 62 -30.67 -24.09 -8.98
CA SER A 62 -31.82 -23.42 -8.38
C SER A 62 -32.85 -23.00 -9.42
N ALA A 63 -34.10 -22.78 -8.98
CA ALA A 63 -35.13 -22.19 -9.83
C ALA A 63 -34.74 -20.80 -10.36
N THR A 64 -33.98 -20.02 -9.58
CA THR A 64 -33.47 -18.70 -9.97
C THR A 64 -32.42 -18.77 -11.07
N GLU A 65 -31.44 -19.67 -10.97
CA GLU A 65 -30.43 -19.86 -12.04
C GLU A 65 -31.08 -20.29 -13.35
N LYS A 66 -32.04 -21.24 -13.27
CA LYS A 66 -32.85 -21.66 -14.43
C LYS A 66 -33.64 -20.51 -15.03
N LEU A 67 -34.38 -19.75 -14.22
CA LEU A 67 -35.19 -18.61 -14.69
C LEU A 67 -34.33 -17.50 -15.31
N ASN A 68 -33.16 -17.22 -14.74
CA ASN A 68 -32.20 -16.26 -15.28
C ASN A 68 -31.69 -16.72 -16.66
N LYS A 69 -31.25 -17.98 -16.79
CA LYS A 69 -30.80 -18.51 -18.10
C LYS A 69 -31.95 -18.59 -19.11
N LYS A 70 -33.17 -18.97 -18.72
CA LYS A 70 -34.36 -18.88 -19.59
C LYS A 70 -34.58 -17.47 -20.11
N THR A 71 -34.43 -16.47 -19.24
CA THR A 71 -34.60 -15.05 -19.61
C THR A 71 -33.49 -14.57 -20.55
N GLU A 72 -32.26 -15.04 -20.35
CA GLU A 72 -31.12 -14.78 -21.25
C GLU A 72 -31.33 -15.38 -22.65
N ILE A 73 -31.68 -16.66 -22.72
CA ILE A 73 -32.01 -17.39 -23.96
C ILE A 73 -33.18 -16.71 -24.68
N ALA A 74 -34.25 -16.37 -23.94
CA ALA A 74 -35.44 -15.73 -24.49
C ALA A 74 -35.13 -14.35 -25.11
N ARG A 75 -34.32 -13.51 -24.45
CA ARG A 75 -33.85 -12.24 -25.03
C ARG A 75 -33.02 -12.46 -26.29
N ARG A 76 -32.10 -13.43 -26.27
CA ARG A 76 -31.21 -13.78 -27.39
C ARG A 76 -31.98 -14.29 -28.61
N GLU A 77 -33.11 -14.96 -28.39
CA GLU A 77 -33.92 -15.59 -29.44
C GLU A 77 -35.22 -14.84 -29.80
N GLY A 78 -35.51 -13.71 -29.14
CA GLY A 78 -36.71 -12.91 -29.38
C GLY A 78 -38.02 -13.56 -28.89
N LYS A 79 -37.96 -14.38 -27.84
CA LYS A 79 -39.06 -15.22 -27.32
C LYS A 79 -39.50 -14.79 -25.91
N SER A 80 -40.55 -15.40 -25.38
CA SER A 80 -40.88 -15.32 -23.95
C SER A 80 -39.97 -16.25 -23.13
N PRO A 81 -39.57 -15.88 -21.89
CA PRO A 81 -38.92 -16.81 -20.95
C PRO A 81 -39.77 -18.05 -20.62
N ALA A 82 -41.10 -17.98 -20.85
CA ALA A 82 -42.00 -19.12 -20.71
C ALA A 82 -41.85 -20.16 -21.84
N ASP A 83 -41.38 -19.74 -23.03
CA ASP A 83 -41.19 -20.61 -24.20
C ASP A 83 -39.90 -21.45 -24.09
N ILE A 84 -39.05 -21.15 -23.11
CA ILE A 84 -37.77 -21.83 -22.89
C ILE A 84 -37.95 -22.94 -21.85
N THR A 85 -37.68 -24.18 -22.25
CA THR A 85 -37.77 -25.36 -21.38
C THR A 85 -36.71 -25.35 -20.27
N ASP A 86 -36.97 -26.10 -19.20
CA ASP A 86 -35.96 -26.32 -18.14
C ASP A 86 -34.74 -27.03 -18.72
N GLU A 87 -34.96 -27.94 -19.66
CA GLU A 87 -33.95 -28.76 -20.34
C GLU A 87 -33.03 -27.90 -21.23
N GLN A 88 -33.55 -26.88 -21.91
CA GLN A 88 -32.73 -25.89 -22.63
C GLN A 88 -31.87 -25.08 -21.65
N ALA A 89 -32.45 -24.55 -20.59
CA ALA A 89 -31.72 -23.77 -19.59
C ALA A 89 -30.64 -24.60 -18.88
N ILE A 90 -30.93 -25.85 -18.53
CA ILE A 90 -29.96 -26.78 -17.92
C ILE A 90 -28.82 -27.12 -18.89
N ARG A 91 -29.08 -27.30 -20.20
CA ARG A 91 -28.01 -27.54 -21.18
C ARG A 91 -27.01 -26.38 -21.27
N GLU A 92 -27.50 -25.14 -21.33
CA GLU A 92 -26.61 -23.97 -21.35
C GLU A 92 -25.94 -23.70 -20.00
N LEU A 93 -26.65 -23.91 -18.88
CA LEU A 93 -26.05 -23.84 -17.54
C LEU A 93 -24.93 -24.89 -17.33
N ASN A 94 -25.05 -26.08 -17.95
CA ASN A 94 -23.97 -27.07 -17.94
C ASN A 94 -22.74 -26.57 -18.73
N GLN A 95 -22.94 -25.94 -19.89
CA GLN A 95 -21.86 -25.36 -20.70
C GLN A 95 -21.17 -24.17 -20.01
N ASP A 96 -21.94 -23.31 -19.33
CA ASP A 96 -21.37 -22.24 -18.49
C ASP A 96 -20.61 -22.82 -17.28
N ASN A 97 -21.14 -23.87 -16.65
CA ASN A 97 -20.49 -24.52 -15.52
C ASN A 97 -19.18 -25.21 -15.94
N VAL A 98 -19.11 -25.84 -17.12
CA VAL A 98 -17.86 -26.37 -17.71
C VAL A 98 -16.76 -25.29 -17.77
N LYS A 99 -17.13 -24.03 -18.05
CA LYS A 99 -16.21 -22.87 -18.01
C LYS A 99 -15.86 -22.42 -16.59
N VAL A 100 -16.80 -22.52 -15.64
CA VAL A 100 -16.54 -22.28 -14.20
C VAL A 100 -15.50 -23.25 -13.61
N MET A 101 -15.46 -24.49 -14.09
CA MET A 101 -14.54 -25.51 -13.54
C MET A 101 -13.06 -25.21 -13.76
N SER A 102 -12.68 -24.28 -14.66
CA SER A 102 -11.29 -23.86 -14.87
C SER A 102 -10.35 -25.00 -15.30
N PHE A 103 -10.86 -25.98 -16.05
CA PHE A 103 -10.10 -27.16 -16.50
C PHE A 103 -9.61 -27.10 -17.96
N GLU A 104 -10.18 -26.25 -18.83
CA GLU A 104 -9.88 -26.13 -20.27
C GLU A 104 -8.39 -26.29 -20.62
N GLU A 105 -7.53 -25.44 -20.08
CA GLU A 105 -6.09 -25.45 -20.38
C GLU A 105 -5.33 -26.64 -19.77
N ALA A 106 -5.80 -27.19 -18.65
CA ALA A 106 -5.25 -28.39 -18.05
C ALA A 106 -5.64 -29.64 -18.86
N PHE A 107 -6.88 -29.67 -19.38
CA PHE A 107 -7.38 -30.72 -20.25
C PHE A 107 -6.60 -30.77 -21.56
N ALA A 108 -6.33 -29.62 -22.18
CA ALA A 108 -5.51 -29.50 -23.39
C ALA A 108 -4.07 -30.00 -23.19
N ARG A 109 -3.45 -29.74 -22.02
CA ARG A 109 -2.12 -30.30 -21.68
C ARG A 109 -2.17 -31.80 -21.49
N VAL A 110 -3.13 -32.31 -20.72
CA VAL A 110 -3.38 -33.76 -20.56
C VAL A 110 -3.60 -34.44 -21.92
N GLN A 111 -4.33 -33.81 -22.84
CA GLN A 111 -4.56 -34.31 -24.21
C GLN A 111 -3.32 -34.24 -25.12
N THR A 112 -2.39 -33.33 -24.86
CA THR A 112 -1.12 -33.25 -25.59
C THR A 112 -0.24 -34.46 -25.23
N ASP A 113 -0.15 -34.80 -23.95
CA ASP A 113 0.80 -35.81 -23.43
C ASP A 113 0.17 -37.20 -23.16
N ILE A 114 -1.11 -37.45 -23.52
CA ILE A 114 -1.85 -38.68 -23.12
C ILE A 114 -1.12 -39.98 -23.40
N GLY A 115 -0.44 -40.06 -24.55
CA GLY A 115 0.24 -41.28 -24.95
C GLY A 115 1.28 -41.70 -23.92
N GLU A 116 2.06 -40.74 -23.43
CA GLU A 116 3.09 -40.99 -22.42
C GLU A 116 2.48 -41.13 -21.02
N ILE A 117 1.45 -40.35 -20.69
CA ILE A 117 0.74 -40.45 -19.40
C ILE A 117 0.12 -41.84 -19.23
N ILE A 118 -0.67 -42.31 -20.21
CA ILE A 118 -1.31 -43.64 -20.17
C ILE A 118 -0.27 -44.75 -20.17
N ARG A 119 0.80 -44.62 -20.99
CA ARG A 119 1.92 -45.56 -20.98
C ARG A 119 2.51 -45.69 -19.58
N ARG A 120 2.89 -44.57 -18.94
CA ARG A 120 3.49 -44.56 -17.60
C ARG A 120 2.52 -45.05 -16.51
N VAL A 121 1.22 -44.70 -16.56
CA VAL A 121 0.22 -45.20 -15.57
C VAL A 121 0.07 -46.72 -15.66
N VAL A 122 -0.01 -47.28 -16.86
CA VAL A 122 -0.11 -48.74 -17.04
C VAL A 122 1.20 -49.44 -16.68
N ASP A 123 2.35 -48.95 -17.16
CA ASP A 123 3.66 -49.54 -16.86
C ASP A 123 4.01 -49.48 -15.35
N SER A 124 3.47 -48.50 -14.61
CA SER A 124 3.64 -48.40 -13.14
C SER A 124 2.64 -49.26 -12.35
N THR A 125 1.66 -49.90 -13.01
CA THR A 125 0.64 -50.70 -12.33
C THR A 125 1.16 -52.10 -12.00
N VAL A 126 1.13 -52.46 -10.72
CA VAL A 126 1.56 -53.79 -10.24
C VAL A 126 0.77 -54.90 -10.96
N GLY A 127 1.50 -55.80 -11.63
CA GLY A 127 0.92 -56.90 -12.40
C GLY A 127 0.35 -56.53 -13.76
N ALA A 128 0.70 -55.37 -14.35
CA ALA A 128 0.18 -54.92 -15.64
C ALA A 128 0.34 -55.97 -16.77
N GLU A 129 1.53 -56.54 -16.95
CA GLU A 129 1.78 -57.59 -17.95
C GLU A 129 0.91 -58.85 -17.73
N SER A 130 0.53 -59.15 -16.47
CA SER A 130 -0.35 -60.27 -16.14
C SER A 130 -1.84 -59.96 -16.33
N LYS A 131 -2.24 -58.68 -16.25
CA LYS A 131 -3.59 -58.20 -16.63
C LYS A 131 -3.74 -58.11 -18.16
N GLY A 132 -2.66 -57.80 -18.88
CA GLY A 132 -2.59 -57.72 -20.33
C GLY A 132 -3.16 -56.43 -20.93
N ALA A 133 -2.65 -56.04 -22.11
CA ALA A 133 -2.98 -54.75 -22.73
C ALA A 133 -4.47 -54.58 -23.06
N ALA A 134 -5.17 -55.65 -23.46
CA ALA A 134 -6.60 -55.60 -23.80
C ALA A 134 -7.46 -55.11 -22.62
N PHE A 135 -7.23 -55.65 -21.41
CA PHE A 135 -7.95 -55.25 -20.19
C PHE A 135 -7.87 -53.74 -19.93
N PHE A 136 -6.68 -53.16 -20.04
CA PHE A 136 -6.48 -51.73 -19.83
C PHE A 136 -7.05 -50.88 -20.99
N THR A 137 -6.88 -51.33 -22.24
CA THR A 137 -7.48 -50.67 -23.41
C THR A 137 -9.00 -50.56 -23.25
N ASP A 138 -9.69 -51.67 -22.97
CA ASP A 138 -11.14 -51.70 -22.82
C ASP A 138 -11.59 -50.83 -21.63
N LYS A 139 -10.93 -50.97 -20.47
CA LYS A 139 -11.25 -50.21 -19.24
C LYS A 139 -11.10 -48.69 -19.44
N ILE A 140 -10.08 -48.26 -20.18
CA ILE A 140 -9.86 -46.85 -20.54
C ILE A 140 -10.91 -46.38 -21.54
N LEU A 141 -11.15 -47.10 -22.64
CA LEU A 141 -12.11 -46.70 -23.67
C LEU A 141 -13.55 -46.62 -23.14
N GLN A 142 -13.94 -47.51 -22.21
CA GLN A 142 -15.25 -47.49 -21.55
C GLN A 142 -15.44 -46.32 -20.55
N ASN A 143 -14.36 -45.64 -20.16
CA ASN A 143 -14.38 -44.57 -19.15
C ASN A 143 -13.61 -43.32 -19.61
N LYS A 144 -13.41 -43.13 -20.91
CA LYS A 144 -12.42 -42.20 -21.47
C LYS A 144 -12.61 -40.74 -21.01
N GLU A 145 -13.85 -40.27 -20.91
CA GLU A 145 -14.18 -38.94 -20.35
C GLU A 145 -13.79 -38.82 -18.87
N LYS A 146 -14.03 -39.85 -18.05
CA LYS A 146 -13.67 -39.86 -16.62
C LYS A 146 -12.15 -39.94 -16.44
N VAL A 147 -11.45 -40.75 -17.24
CA VAL A 147 -9.98 -40.84 -17.19
C VAL A 147 -9.36 -39.47 -17.50
N LEU A 148 -9.84 -38.78 -18.54
CA LEU A 148 -9.39 -37.42 -18.86
C LEU A 148 -9.71 -36.42 -17.75
N LEU A 149 -10.93 -36.42 -17.18
CA LEU A 149 -11.28 -35.53 -16.08
C LEU A 149 -10.47 -35.82 -14.79
N GLY A 150 -10.20 -37.09 -14.48
CA GLY A 150 -9.35 -37.47 -13.36
C GLY A 150 -7.91 -36.96 -13.51
N LEU A 151 -7.32 -37.15 -14.69
CA LEU A 151 -5.99 -36.63 -15.02
C LEU A 151 -5.96 -35.10 -14.98
N THR A 152 -7.00 -34.46 -15.53
CA THR A 152 -7.13 -33.00 -15.61
C THR A 152 -7.30 -32.37 -14.23
N TYR A 153 -8.01 -33.01 -13.30
CA TYR A 153 -8.14 -32.56 -11.92
C TYR A 153 -6.78 -32.56 -11.21
N LEU A 154 -5.96 -33.60 -11.42
CA LEU A 154 -4.60 -33.70 -10.86
C LEU A 154 -3.64 -32.70 -11.51
N GLU A 155 -3.68 -32.55 -12.83
CA GLU A 155 -2.94 -31.51 -13.56
C GLU A 155 -3.29 -30.10 -13.06
N ARG A 156 -4.58 -29.83 -12.79
CA ARG A 156 -5.06 -28.50 -12.42
C ARG A 156 -4.72 -28.08 -10.99
N LEU A 157 -4.61 -29.02 -10.05
CA LEU A 157 -4.51 -28.75 -8.62
C LEU A 157 -3.25 -29.33 -7.95
N TYR A 158 -2.54 -30.25 -8.61
CA TYR A 158 -1.42 -30.99 -8.04
C TYR A 158 -0.13 -30.94 -8.90
N ASP A 159 -0.09 -30.17 -10.00
CA ASP A 159 1.16 -29.91 -10.75
C ASP A 159 2.07 -28.87 -10.09
N PHE A 160 2.58 -29.18 -8.89
CA PHE A 160 3.55 -28.35 -8.16
C PHE A 160 4.62 -29.23 -7.50
N ASN A 161 5.74 -28.64 -7.08
CA ASN A 161 6.90 -29.40 -6.60
C ASN A 161 7.05 -29.32 -5.06
N MET A 162 7.38 -30.45 -4.45
CA MET A 162 7.73 -30.58 -3.03
C MET A 162 9.22 -30.95 -2.94
N GLY A 163 10.09 -29.96 -3.21
CA GLY A 163 11.52 -30.19 -3.46
C GLY A 163 11.76 -30.57 -4.92
N GLU A 164 12.47 -31.68 -5.17
CA GLU A 164 12.73 -32.18 -6.53
C GLU A 164 11.62 -33.15 -7.03
N HIS A 165 10.59 -33.42 -6.21
CA HIS A 165 9.44 -34.28 -6.57
C HIS A 165 8.25 -33.43 -7.02
N ASN A 166 7.66 -33.74 -8.17
CA ASN A 166 6.38 -33.16 -8.61
C ASN A 166 5.21 -33.99 -8.05
N MET A 167 4.22 -33.33 -7.46
CA MET A 167 3.16 -34.00 -6.70
C MET A 167 2.21 -34.82 -7.57
N LYS A 168 1.83 -34.30 -8.75
CA LYS A 168 1.06 -35.02 -9.77
C LYS A 168 1.79 -36.29 -10.23
N ASP A 169 3.09 -36.19 -10.55
CA ASP A 169 3.88 -37.35 -10.98
C ASP A 169 4.00 -38.42 -9.88
N VAL A 170 4.18 -38.03 -8.61
CA VAL A 170 4.16 -39.01 -7.50
C VAL A 170 2.79 -39.69 -7.37
N LEU A 171 1.69 -38.91 -7.44
CA LEU A 171 0.33 -39.44 -7.35
C LEU A 171 -0.05 -40.39 -8.50
N LEU A 172 0.56 -40.22 -9.68
CA LEU A 172 0.30 -41.05 -10.87
C LEU A 172 1.23 -42.27 -11.00
N TYR A 173 2.51 -42.14 -10.61
CA TYR A 173 3.56 -43.10 -10.98
C TYR A 173 4.30 -43.71 -9.79
N GLU A 174 4.17 -43.13 -8.59
CA GLU A 174 4.68 -43.69 -7.33
C GLU A 174 3.54 -43.94 -6.32
N PRO A 175 2.41 -44.57 -6.67
CA PRO A 175 1.20 -44.63 -5.81
C PRO A 175 1.46 -45.15 -4.39
N GLY A 176 2.41 -46.08 -4.22
CA GLY A 176 2.83 -46.59 -2.91
C GLY A 176 3.54 -45.59 -1.99
N SER A 177 3.80 -44.35 -2.44
CA SER A 177 4.58 -43.35 -1.72
C SER A 177 4.00 -42.94 -0.35
N TYR A 178 2.71 -43.17 -0.10
CA TYR A 178 2.01 -42.87 1.16
C TYR A 178 1.57 -44.15 1.91
N GLY A 179 2.18 -45.30 1.61
CA GLY A 179 1.91 -46.57 2.29
C GLY A 179 0.60 -47.28 1.88
N VAL A 180 -0.15 -46.73 0.93
CA VAL A 180 -1.39 -47.31 0.39
C VAL A 180 -1.11 -47.92 -1.00
N THR A 181 -1.69 -49.08 -1.31
CA THR A 181 -1.64 -49.66 -2.66
C THR A 181 -2.85 -49.17 -3.48
N VAL A 182 -2.59 -48.54 -4.62
CA VAL A 182 -3.60 -47.88 -5.46
C VAL A 182 -3.63 -48.52 -6.86
N ASP A 183 -4.81 -48.90 -7.37
CA ASP A 183 -5.01 -49.03 -8.83
C ASP A 183 -5.30 -47.62 -9.36
N VAL A 184 -4.26 -46.96 -9.88
CA VAL A 184 -4.30 -45.53 -10.28
C VAL A 184 -5.37 -45.30 -11.35
N LEU A 185 -5.62 -46.28 -12.23
CA LEU A 185 -6.65 -46.17 -13.26
C LEU A 185 -8.07 -46.18 -12.65
N ASP A 186 -8.36 -47.04 -11.68
CA ASP A 186 -9.65 -46.97 -10.95
C ASP A 186 -9.79 -45.66 -10.18
N TRP A 187 -8.71 -45.14 -9.58
CA TRP A 187 -8.75 -43.88 -8.88
C TRP A 187 -9.00 -42.67 -9.81
N LEU A 188 -8.40 -42.64 -10.99
CA LEU A 188 -8.68 -41.62 -12.01
C LEU A 188 -10.14 -41.68 -12.49
N ILE A 189 -10.67 -42.89 -12.70
CA ILE A 189 -12.09 -43.12 -13.03
C ILE A 189 -13.01 -42.67 -11.88
N GLN A 190 -12.61 -42.88 -10.62
CA GLN A 190 -13.32 -42.41 -9.43
C GLN A 190 -13.35 -40.87 -9.35
N ILE A 191 -12.21 -40.19 -9.61
CA ILE A 191 -12.15 -38.72 -9.63
C ILE A 191 -13.04 -38.18 -10.76
N GLY A 192 -12.86 -38.61 -12.00
CA GLY A 192 -13.68 -38.13 -13.13
C GLY A 192 -15.16 -38.48 -13.04
N GLY A 193 -15.52 -39.49 -12.23
CA GLY A 193 -16.90 -39.85 -11.90
C GLY A 193 -17.48 -39.14 -10.66
N ALA A 194 -16.74 -38.26 -9.98
CA ALA A 194 -17.12 -37.72 -8.68
C ALA A 194 -18.22 -36.64 -8.68
N GLY A 195 -18.63 -36.17 -9.86
CA GLY A 195 -19.64 -35.12 -10.04
C GLY A 195 -19.09 -33.70 -9.84
N GLY A 196 -19.75 -32.72 -10.47
CA GLY A 196 -19.33 -31.32 -10.50
C GLY A 196 -19.11 -30.70 -9.12
N ASP A 197 -20.03 -30.91 -8.18
CA ASP A 197 -19.92 -30.33 -6.84
C ASP A 197 -18.70 -30.84 -6.06
N THR A 198 -18.26 -32.08 -6.29
CA THR A 198 -17.03 -32.61 -5.70
C THR A 198 -15.79 -32.01 -6.36
N LEU A 199 -15.80 -31.90 -7.69
CA LEU A 199 -14.65 -31.49 -8.51
C LEU A 199 -14.43 -29.97 -8.58
N LYS A 200 -15.38 -29.15 -8.11
CA LYS A 200 -15.24 -27.68 -8.10
C LYS A 200 -13.94 -27.27 -7.41
N ILE A 201 -13.20 -26.36 -8.05
CA ILE A 201 -11.93 -25.83 -7.51
C ILE A 201 -12.12 -25.27 -6.10
N SER A 202 -13.22 -24.55 -5.84
CA SER A 202 -13.57 -24.01 -4.51
C SER A 202 -13.83 -25.09 -3.44
N ASN A 203 -13.94 -26.37 -3.81
CA ASN A 203 -14.13 -27.51 -2.90
C ASN A 203 -12.84 -28.35 -2.69
N ASN A 204 -11.70 -28.00 -3.30
CA ASN A 204 -10.51 -28.86 -3.36
C ASN A 204 -9.97 -29.31 -1.99
N ALA A 205 -10.13 -28.53 -0.92
CA ALA A 205 -9.66 -28.90 0.41
C ALA A 205 -10.49 -30.02 1.08
N ASN A 206 -11.70 -30.31 0.57
CA ASN A 206 -12.69 -31.21 1.19
C ASN A 206 -12.68 -32.64 0.62
N VAL A 207 -11.69 -32.99 -0.21
CA VAL A 207 -11.54 -34.30 -0.86
C VAL A 207 -10.66 -35.30 -0.10
N PHE A 208 -10.23 -34.94 1.11
CA PHE A 208 -9.38 -35.72 2.03
C PHE A 208 -10.17 -36.37 3.16
N GLY A 209 -9.64 -37.45 3.75
CA GLY A 209 -10.29 -38.22 4.81
C GLY A 209 -11.22 -39.34 4.33
N TYR A 210 -11.78 -40.08 5.29
CA TYR A 210 -12.51 -41.34 5.06
C TYR A 210 -13.65 -41.22 4.03
N ARG A 211 -13.68 -42.14 3.04
CA ARG A 211 -14.61 -42.19 1.91
C ARG A 211 -14.61 -40.95 0.99
N LYS A 212 -13.62 -40.06 1.09
CA LYS A 212 -13.39 -38.99 0.09
C LYS A 212 -12.43 -39.47 -1.00
N LEU A 213 -12.23 -38.66 -2.05
CA LEU A 213 -11.46 -39.07 -3.24
C LEU A 213 -10.02 -39.47 -2.92
N PHE A 214 -9.34 -38.78 -1.99
CA PHE A 214 -7.93 -39.07 -1.68
C PHE A 214 -7.74 -40.23 -0.67
N TRP A 215 -8.82 -40.79 -0.11
CA TRP A 215 -8.76 -41.95 0.79
C TRP A 215 -8.13 -43.19 0.14
N SER A 216 -8.28 -43.32 -1.18
CA SER A 216 -7.68 -44.42 -1.96
C SER A 216 -6.16 -44.31 -2.10
N VAL A 217 -5.54 -43.20 -1.68
CA VAL A 217 -4.12 -42.87 -1.95
C VAL A 217 -3.34 -42.47 -0.69
N THR A 218 -3.95 -41.78 0.26
CA THR A 218 -3.31 -41.37 1.53
C THR A 218 -4.26 -41.55 2.71
N SER A 219 -3.69 -41.83 3.88
CA SER A 219 -4.42 -41.84 5.15
C SER A 219 -4.71 -40.43 5.70
N ALA A 220 -4.17 -39.38 5.08
CA ALA A 220 -4.30 -38.00 5.50
C ALA A 220 -5.78 -37.54 5.58
N GLY A 221 -6.19 -37.11 6.78
CA GLY A 221 -7.53 -36.61 7.05
C GLY A 221 -7.84 -35.22 6.46
N THR A 222 -6.81 -34.40 6.21
CA THR A 222 -6.94 -33.04 5.64
C THR A 222 -5.85 -32.74 4.62
N LEU A 223 -6.08 -31.70 3.82
CA LEU A 223 -5.07 -31.15 2.89
C LEU A 223 -3.78 -30.71 3.59
N GLU A 224 -3.84 -30.14 4.80
CA GLU A 224 -2.65 -29.81 5.60
C GLU A 224 -1.90 -31.08 6.00
N SER A 225 -2.60 -32.13 6.48
CA SER A 225 -1.96 -33.40 6.83
C SER A 225 -1.21 -34.00 5.65
N PHE A 226 -1.81 -33.99 4.46
CA PHE A 226 -1.19 -34.48 3.22
C PHE A 226 0.02 -33.65 2.80
N LEU A 227 -0.08 -32.33 2.83
CA LEU A 227 1.02 -31.43 2.48
C LEU A 227 2.16 -31.52 3.51
N GLU A 228 1.85 -31.65 4.80
CA GLU A 228 2.84 -31.75 5.89
C GLU A 228 3.53 -33.12 5.90
N GLU A 229 2.83 -34.22 5.63
CA GLU A 229 3.42 -35.54 5.37
C GLU A 229 4.41 -35.46 4.20
N SER A 230 3.98 -34.86 3.09
CA SER A 230 4.81 -34.61 1.89
C SER A 230 6.05 -33.76 2.21
N ARG A 231 5.87 -32.68 2.98
CA ARG A 231 6.94 -31.78 3.41
C ARG A 231 7.95 -32.50 4.31
N GLN A 232 7.49 -33.28 5.28
CA GLN A 232 8.35 -34.08 6.16
C GLN A 232 9.14 -35.14 5.39
N LYS A 233 8.54 -35.75 4.36
CA LYS A 233 9.17 -36.77 3.54
C LYS A 233 10.28 -36.24 2.63
N TRP A 234 10.05 -35.12 1.95
CA TRP A 234 10.98 -34.64 0.89
C TRP A 234 11.74 -33.35 1.21
N ILE A 235 11.20 -32.47 2.05
CA ILE A 235 11.84 -31.20 2.44
C ILE A 235 11.75 -30.91 3.96
N PRO A 236 12.14 -31.85 4.85
CA PRO A 236 11.89 -31.75 6.29
C PRO A 236 12.50 -30.51 6.97
N ASP A 237 13.62 -29.99 6.46
CA ASP A 237 14.29 -28.78 6.96
C ASP A 237 13.60 -27.45 6.53
N THR A 238 12.64 -27.49 5.61
CA THR A 238 11.97 -26.29 5.05
C THR A 238 10.62 -26.07 5.75
N PRO A 239 10.38 -24.91 6.39
CA PRO A 239 9.06 -24.57 6.96
C PRO A 239 7.98 -24.44 5.87
N MET A 240 6.76 -24.90 6.15
CA MET A 240 5.66 -24.94 5.17
C MET A 240 5.40 -23.58 4.48
N ASN A 241 5.34 -22.49 5.25
CA ASN A 241 5.15 -21.15 4.67
C ASN A 241 6.36 -20.67 3.84
N GLU A 242 7.59 -21.08 4.19
CA GLU A 242 8.78 -20.74 3.40
C GLU A 242 8.83 -21.52 2.07
N TRP A 243 8.28 -22.75 2.03
CA TRP A 243 8.05 -23.50 0.78
C TRP A 243 6.92 -22.88 -0.06
N PHE A 244 5.74 -22.66 0.53
CA PHE A 244 4.55 -22.17 -0.19
C PHE A 244 4.82 -20.86 -0.96
N VAL A 245 5.49 -19.90 -0.31
CA VAL A 245 5.86 -18.59 -0.91
C VAL A 245 7.05 -18.68 -1.88
N GLN A 246 7.74 -19.83 -1.97
CA GLN A 246 8.82 -20.07 -2.95
C GLN A 246 8.39 -20.92 -4.15
N GLU A 247 7.41 -21.81 -3.98
CA GLU A 247 6.90 -22.69 -5.03
C GLU A 247 5.74 -22.05 -5.81
N SER A 248 4.90 -21.25 -5.14
CA SER A 248 3.78 -20.52 -5.78
C SER A 248 4.26 -19.67 -6.97
N PRO A 249 3.68 -19.83 -8.18
CA PRO A 249 3.94 -18.95 -9.31
C PRO A 249 3.28 -17.57 -9.18
N ALA A 250 2.34 -17.41 -8.22
CA ALA A 250 1.73 -16.13 -7.91
C ALA A 250 2.71 -15.19 -7.18
N TYR A 251 2.55 -13.88 -7.37
CA TYR A 251 3.35 -12.90 -6.64
C TYR A 251 2.86 -12.73 -5.20
N ILE A 252 3.21 -13.66 -4.31
CA ILE A 252 2.89 -13.59 -2.88
C ILE A 252 3.92 -12.70 -2.16
N LEU A 253 3.44 -11.64 -1.51
CA LEU A 253 4.26 -10.68 -0.78
C LEU A 253 3.75 -10.46 0.65
N GLU A 254 4.40 -11.13 1.60
CA GLU A 254 4.12 -11.00 3.03
C GLU A 254 4.81 -9.78 3.65
N LYS A 255 4.07 -9.07 4.50
CA LYS A 255 4.47 -7.86 5.22
C LYS A 255 3.98 -7.93 6.67
N SER A 256 4.58 -8.83 7.44
CA SER A 256 4.36 -8.93 8.89
C SER A 256 4.80 -7.65 9.60
N SER A 257 4.14 -7.32 10.72
CA SER A 257 4.52 -6.22 11.60
C SER A 257 5.18 -6.73 12.88
N ALA A 258 5.98 -5.89 13.53
CA ALA A 258 6.76 -6.29 14.71
C ALA A 258 5.90 -6.67 15.94
N TRP A 259 4.64 -6.22 15.96
CA TRP A 259 3.65 -6.51 16.99
C TRP A 259 2.76 -7.72 16.70
N ASP A 260 2.75 -8.23 15.46
CA ASP A 260 1.96 -9.41 15.09
C ASP A 260 2.67 -10.67 15.58
N GLY A 261 2.48 -10.94 16.87
CA GLY A 261 3.03 -12.11 17.55
C GLY A 261 2.44 -13.45 17.11
N LYS A 262 1.37 -13.47 16.30
CA LYS A 262 0.84 -14.72 15.73
C LYS A 262 1.82 -15.26 14.70
N GLY A 263 2.27 -14.42 13.76
CA GLY A 263 3.45 -14.67 12.91
C GLY A 263 3.45 -15.97 12.08
N THR A 264 2.30 -16.62 11.90
CA THR A 264 2.18 -17.98 11.32
C THR A 264 2.40 -18.05 9.81
N GLY A 265 2.44 -16.90 9.14
CA GLY A 265 2.57 -16.76 7.70
C GLY A 265 1.25 -17.00 6.94
N ILE A 266 1.20 -16.54 5.70
CA ILE A 266 0.04 -16.61 4.81
C ILE A 266 -0.49 -18.04 4.62
N TYR A 267 0.38 -19.05 4.51
CA TYR A 267 -0.05 -20.45 4.34
C TYR A 267 -1.00 -20.89 5.46
N LYS A 268 -0.61 -20.64 6.73
CA LYS A 268 -1.40 -21.07 7.88
C LYS A 268 -2.64 -20.20 8.06
N ARG A 269 -2.57 -18.91 7.72
CA ARG A 269 -3.73 -18.00 7.70
C ARG A 269 -4.79 -18.41 6.67
N LEU A 270 -4.37 -18.85 5.48
CA LEU A 270 -5.26 -19.43 4.47
C LEU A 270 -5.84 -20.76 4.97
N TYR A 271 -5.02 -21.64 5.53
CA TYR A 271 -5.51 -22.95 5.98
C TYR A 271 -6.49 -22.88 7.16
N ASP A 272 -6.25 -21.99 8.14
CA ASP A 272 -7.10 -21.89 9.33
C ASP A 272 -8.49 -21.31 9.03
N ASP A 273 -8.61 -20.51 7.96
CA ASP A 273 -9.90 -20.05 7.46
C ASP A 273 -10.58 -21.08 6.54
N ALA A 274 -11.86 -21.36 6.80
CA ALA A 274 -12.59 -22.42 6.11
C ALA A 274 -12.83 -22.14 4.61
N VAL A 275 -12.83 -20.87 4.19
CA VAL A 275 -13.09 -20.47 2.80
C VAL A 275 -11.78 -20.41 2.01
N SER A 276 -10.78 -19.69 2.51
CA SER A 276 -9.51 -19.47 1.81
C SER A 276 -8.53 -20.63 1.89
N ARG A 277 -8.81 -21.68 2.67
CA ARG A 277 -8.12 -22.98 2.59
C ARG A 277 -8.12 -23.55 1.17
N ALA A 278 -9.22 -23.37 0.43
CA ALA A 278 -9.33 -23.78 -0.96
C ALA A 278 -8.43 -22.97 -1.91
N TYR A 279 -7.80 -21.89 -1.48
CA TYR A 279 -6.96 -21.04 -2.33
C TYR A 279 -5.51 -21.54 -2.41
N ILE A 280 -5.11 -22.45 -1.49
CA ILE A 280 -3.74 -22.97 -1.39
C ILE A 280 -3.31 -23.70 -2.67
N LEU A 281 -4.11 -24.68 -3.15
CA LEU A 281 -3.77 -25.43 -4.35
C LEU A 281 -3.79 -24.56 -5.63
N PRO A 282 -4.80 -23.71 -5.89
CA PRO A 282 -4.75 -22.76 -6.99
C PRO A 282 -3.55 -21.81 -6.95
N LEU A 283 -3.13 -21.31 -5.78
CA LEU A 283 -1.93 -20.47 -5.69
C LEU A 283 -0.63 -21.23 -6.01
N LEU A 284 -0.61 -22.56 -5.91
CA LEU A 284 0.52 -23.39 -6.34
C LEU A 284 0.49 -23.74 -7.84
N THR A 285 -0.66 -23.65 -8.51
CA THR A 285 -0.84 -24.11 -9.91
C THR A 285 -1.32 -23.04 -10.91
N VAL A 286 -1.49 -21.78 -10.50
CA VAL A 286 -1.68 -20.63 -11.42
C VAL A 286 -0.44 -20.39 -12.30
N SER A 287 -0.64 -19.74 -13.45
CA SER A 287 0.45 -19.38 -14.38
C SER A 287 1.37 -18.27 -13.84
N GLU A 288 2.64 -18.26 -14.28
CA GLU A 288 3.53 -17.12 -14.07
C GLU A 288 2.91 -15.83 -14.67
N ASP A 289 2.81 -14.79 -13.85
CA ASP A 289 2.21 -13.50 -14.17
C ASP A 289 0.68 -13.49 -14.36
N SER A 290 -0.08 -14.35 -13.69
CA SER A 290 -1.56 -14.26 -13.66
C SER A 290 -2.12 -13.58 -12.40
N VAL A 291 -1.62 -13.93 -11.21
CA VAL A 291 -2.14 -13.49 -9.89
C VAL A 291 -1.05 -12.89 -9.01
N TYR A 292 -1.42 -11.92 -8.16
CA TYR A 292 -0.62 -11.45 -7.03
C TYR A 292 -1.40 -11.47 -5.72
N VAL A 293 -0.68 -11.56 -4.59
CA VAL A 293 -1.24 -11.51 -3.24
C VAL A 293 -0.37 -10.64 -2.33
N ILE A 294 -0.96 -9.66 -1.64
CA ILE A 294 -0.33 -8.92 -0.53
C ILE A 294 -0.93 -9.45 0.77
N ALA A 295 -0.11 -9.75 1.77
CA ALA A 295 -0.60 -10.12 3.11
C ALA A 295 0.10 -9.29 4.20
N ASN A 296 -0.69 -8.54 4.98
CA ASN A 296 -0.25 -7.85 6.21
C ASN A 296 -1.07 -8.39 7.40
N PRO A 297 -0.86 -7.95 8.66
CA PRO A 297 -1.55 -8.52 9.82
C PRO A 297 -3.08 -8.44 9.82
N ALA A 298 -3.67 -7.49 9.08
CA ALA A 298 -5.12 -7.25 9.07
C ALA A 298 -5.81 -7.75 7.79
N THR A 299 -5.16 -7.59 6.63
CA THR A 299 -5.77 -7.86 5.32
C THR A 299 -4.95 -8.85 4.48
N ILE A 300 -5.67 -9.49 3.55
CA ILE A 300 -5.07 -10.25 2.44
C ILE A 300 -5.69 -9.70 1.14
N THR A 301 -4.86 -9.03 0.33
CA THR A 301 -5.25 -8.41 -0.95
C THR A 301 -4.90 -9.34 -2.09
N TYR A 302 -5.89 -9.74 -2.89
CA TYR A 302 -5.73 -10.55 -4.09
C TYR A 302 -5.98 -9.69 -5.33
N GLY A 303 -5.17 -9.84 -6.38
CA GLY A 303 -5.36 -9.11 -7.64
C GLY A 303 -4.80 -9.84 -8.86
N ILE A 304 -5.17 -9.37 -10.05
CA ILE A 304 -4.68 -9.89 -11.33
C ILE A 304 -3.54 -9.02 -11.86
N VAL A 305 -2.52 -9.64 -12.45
CA VAL A 305 -1.36 -8.90 -13.00
C VAL A 305 -1.77 -8.10 -14.24
N ASP A 306 -2.72 -8.61 -15.02
CA ASP A 306 -3.36 -7.96 -16.17
C ASP A 306 -3.83 -6.52 -15.92
N CYS A 307 -4.21 -6.18 -14.68
CA CYS A 307 -4.66 -4.82 -14.34
C CYS A 307 -3.56 -3.75 -14.49
N TYR A 308 -2.29 -4.19 -14.60
CA TYR A 308 -1.10 -3.34 -14.65
C TYR A 308 -0.17 -3.65 -15.84
N ILE A 309 -0.38 -4.77 -16.55
CA ILE A 309 0.45 -5.20 -17.68
C ILE A 309 -0.43 -5.89 -18.73
N ASP A 310 -0.44 -5.38 -19.96
CA ASP A 310 -1.02 -6.13 -21.08
C ASP A 310 -0.28 -7.46 -21.30
N ARG A 311 -1.02 -8.56 -21.22
CA ARG A 311 -0.58 -9.93 -21.49
C ARG A 311 -0.03 -10.12 -22.90
N ASN A 312 -0.58 -9.44 -23.90
CA ASN A 312 -0.27 -9.70 -25.32
C ASN A 312 1.17 -9.27 -25.67
N LEU A 313 1.70 -8.28 -24.95
CA LEU A 313 3.12 -7.90 -25.00
C LEU A 313 4.08 -9.05 -24.64
N LYS A 314 3.64 -10.09 -23.91
CA LYS A 314 4.49 -11.26 -23.55
C LYS A 314 5.02 -12.00 -24.80
N GLU A 315 4.29 -11.91 -25.91
CA GLU A 315 4.71 -12.40 -27.23
C GLU A 315 5.06 -11.25 -28.20
N ALA A 316 4.28 -10.17 -28.22
CA ALA A 316 4.44 -9.08 -29.19
C ALA A 316 5.65 -8.16 -28.92
N ASP A 317 5.97 -7.87 -27.66
CA ASP A 317 7.22 -7.21 -27.26
C ASP A 317 7.70 -7.73 -25.88
N PRO A 318 8.42 -8.88 -25.86
CA PRO A 318 8.90 -9.48 -24.63
C PRO A 318 9.88 -8.58 -23.84
N ALA A 319 10.50 -7.58 -24.49
CA ALA A 319 11.39 -6.64 -23.83
C ALA A 319 10.59 -5.58 -23.07
N ARG A 320 9.53 -5.02 -23.67
CA ARG A 320 8.59 -4.12 -22.99
C ARG A 320 7.80 -4.83 -21.90
N TYR A 321 7.36 -6.07 -22.14
CA TYR A 321 6.71 -6.89 -21.10
C TYR A 321 7.62 -7.07 -19.87
N SER A 322 8.91 -7.35 -20.09
CA SER A 322 9.91 -7.46 -19.01
C SER A 322 10.14 -6.13 -18.25
N GLU A 323 10.10 -4.99 -18.94
CA GLU A 323 10.17 -3.66 -18.29
C GLU A 323 8.93 -3.38 -17.42
N LEU A 324 7.73 -3.66 -17.94
CA LEU A 324 6.47 -3.53 -17.20
C LEU A 324 6.41 -4.50 -16.02
N ARG A 325 6.96 -5.72 -16.16
CA ARG A 325 7.12 -6.71 -15.08
C ARG A 325 8.03 -6.17 -13.96
N GLU A 326 9.17 -5.54 -14.29
CA GLU A 326 10.01 -4.87 -13.29
C GLU A 326 9.32 -3.66 -12.64
N LYS A 327 8.49 -2.89 -13.37
CA LYS A 327 7.68 -1.77 -12.82
C LYS A 327 6.60 -2.27 -11.85
N PHE A 328 5.81 -3.26 -12.27
CA PHE A 328 4.76 -3.89 -11.47
C PHE A 328 5.29 -4.44 -10.15
N GLN A 329 6.42 -5.17 -10.17
CA GLN A 329 7.03 -5.68 -8.94
C GLN A 329 7.49 -4.56 -7.97
N GLN A 330 7.81 -3.37 -8.47
CA GLN A 330 8.12 -2.20 -7.63
C GLN A 330 6.83 -1.57 -7.05
N GLN A 331 5.76 -1.47 -7.84
CA GLN A 331 4.45 -1.01 -7.36
C GLN A 331 3.86 -1.97 -6.31
N LEU A 332 3.99 -3.27 -6.51
CA LEU A 332 3.58 -4.31 -5.56
C LEU A 332 4.34 -4.20 -4.23
N GLU A 333 5.68 -4.01 -4.28
CA GLU A 333 6.50 -3.80 -3.09
C GLU A 333 6.15 -2.49 -2.37
N GLN A 334 5.85 -1.41 -3.10
CA GLN A 334 5.37 -0.15 -2.53
C GLN A 334 4.02 -0.33 -1.83
N ALA A 335 3.02 -0.84 -2.55
CA ALA A 335 1.66 -1.05 -2.05
C ALA A 335 1.64 -1.92 -0.79
N ALA A 336 2.41 -3.01 -0.79
CA ALA A 336 2.48 -3.90 0.36
C ALA A 336 3.12 -3.23 1.59
N ASN A 337 4.13 -2.39 1.40
CA ASN A 337 4.71 -1.59 2.50
C ASN A 337 3.73 -0.50 3.00
N GLN A 338 3.01 0.17 2.10
CA GLN A 338 2.09 1.27 2.42
C GLN A 338 0.78 0.77 3.07
N GLN A 339 0.15 -0.27 2.52
CA GLN A 339 -1.00 -0.96 3.17
C GLN A 339 -0.65 -1.42 4.59
N LYS A 340 0.55 -1.98 4.82
CA LYS A 340 1.05 -2.31 6.16
C LYS A 340 1.23 -1.05 7.03
N ALA A 341 1.76 0.05 6.50
CA ALA A 341 1.99 1.28 7.27
C ALA A 341 0.67 1.86 7.83
N PHE A 342 -0.43 1.77 7.08
CA PHE A 342 -1.78 2.14 7.55
C PHE A 342 -2.26 1.26 8.72
N ILE A 343 -2.08 -0.06 8.64
CA ILE A 343 -2.39 -0.96 9.78
C ILE A 343 -1.51 -0.64 10.99
N ASP A 344 -0.23 -0.36 10.76
CA ASP A 344 0.73 -0.10 11.84
C ASP A 344 0.50 1.22 12.56
N VAL A 345 0.09 2.30 11.88
CA VAL A 345 -0.28 3.54 12.57
C VAL A 345 -1.53 3.30 13.43
N TRP A 346 -2.58 2.66 12.90
CA TRP A 346 -3.75 2.33 13.72
C TRP A 346 -3.45 1.38 14.88
N TYR A 347 -2.50 0.45 14.73
CA TYR A 347 -2.02 -0.36 15.85
C TYR A 347 -1.33 0.49 16.93
N ARG A 348 -0.56 1.52 16.53
CA ARG A 348 0.10 2.41 17.48
C ARG A 348 -0.91 3.28 18.25
N ILE A 349 -1.82 3.97 17.53
CA ILE A 349 -2.84 4.85 18.10
C ILE A 349 -3.85 4.12 19.01
N ALA A 350 -4.33 2.94 18.62
CA ALA A 350 -5.44 2.27 19.31
C ALA A 350 -5.17 2.01 20.81
N LYS A 351 -6.22 1.94 21.63
CA LYS A 351 -6.08 1.50 23.04
C LYS A 351 -5.71 0.01 23.11
N PRO A 352 -4.89 -0.43 24.10
CA PRO A 352 -4.29 -1.77 24.14
C PRO A 352 -5.28 -2.93 23.93
N GLU A 353 -6.44 -2.85 24.55
CA GLU A 353 -7.53 -3.83 24.50
C GLU A 353 -8.18 -3.95 23.10
N LYS A 354 -8.09 -2.91 22.26
CA LYS A 354 -8.63 -2.90 20.89
C LYS A 354 -7.63 -3.43 19.86
N LYS A 355 -6.33 -3.48 20.17
CA LYS A 355 -5.26 -3.83 19.21
C LYS A 355 -5.41 -5.22 18.58
N GLY A 356 -6.13 -6.14 19.25
CA GLY A 356 -6.45 -7.46 18.71
C GLY A 356 -7.30 -7.44 17.42
N LEU A 357 -8.12 -6.40 17.22
CA LEU A 357 -9.03 -6.26 16.07
C LEU A 357 -8.30 -6.10 14.72
N LEU A 358 -7.01 -5.72 14.76
CA LEU A 358 -6.12 -5.60 13.59
C LEU A 358 -5.40 -6.91 13.23
N SER A 359 -5.61 -8.00 13.98
CA SER A 359 -5.02 -9.32 13.70
C SER A 359 -6.02 -10.23 12.98
N SER A 360 -6.30 -9.93 11.70
CA SER A 360 -7.40 -10.50 10.91
C SER A 360 -7.00 -10.98 9.50
N ASN A 361 -7.92 -11.63 8.80
CA ASN A 361 -7.78 -12.04 7.39
C ASN A 361 -8.81 -11.31 6.51
N ARG A 362 -9.01 -9.99 6.70
CA ARG A 362 -10.01 -9.22 5.93
C ARG A 362 -9.62 -9.24 4.45
N THR A 363 -10.49 -9.82 3.61
CA THR A 363 -10.23 -10.00 2.18
C THR A 363 -10.34 -8.67 1.45
N VAL A 364 -9.37 -8.38 0.59
CA VAL A 364 -9.39 -7.24 -0.32
C VAL A 364 -9.22 -7.78 -1.75
N LEU A 365 -10.10 -7.38 -2.66
CA LEU A 365 -10.12 -7.85 -4.05
C LEU A 365 -9.85 -6.67 -4.98
N ASP A 366 -8.72 -6.70 -5.67
CA ASP A 366 -8.37 -5.67 -6.65
C ASP A 366 -9.36 -5.64 -7.84
N SER A 367 -9.28 -4.56 -8.60
CA SER A 367 -10.00 -4.37 -9.84
C SER A 367 -9.68 -5.47 -10.84
N LEU A 368 -10.72 -5.92 -11.56
CA LEU A 368 -10.57 -6.84 -12.67
C LEU A 368 -10.51 -6.10 -14.02
N ARG A 369 -10.18 -4.80 -14.02
CA ARG A 369 -9.83 -4.06 -15.25
C ARG A 369 -8.61 -4.71 -15.91
N ILE A 370 -8.56 -4.74 -17.24
CA ILE A 370 -7.48 -5.38 -18.01
C ILE A 370 -6.67 -4.45 -18.93
N ASP A 371 -7.09 -3.18 -19.04
CA ASP A 371 -6.32 -2.15 -19.73
C ASP A 371 -5.56 -1.28 -18.71
N PRO A 372 -4.24 -1.04 -18.88
CA PRO A 372 -3.47 -0.15 -18.02
C PRO A 372 -3.84 1.33 -18.18
N ASP A 373 -4.13 1.80 -19.40
CA ASP A 373 -4.01 3.20 -19.84
C ASP A 373 -5.25 3.76 -20.62
N THR A 374 -6.27 2.96 -20.96
CA THR A 374 -7.47 3.41 -21.72
C THR A 374 -8.83 3.24 -20.98
N THR A 375 -9.93 3.34 -21.73
CA THR A 375 -11.34 3.17 -21.33
C THR A 375 -11.54 1.96 -20.40
N VAL A 376 -12.53 2.01 -19.50
CA VAL A 376 -12.72 0.98 -18.45
C VAL A 376 -13.18 -0.37 -19.03
N GLN A 377 -12.24 -1.17 -19.52
CA GLN A 377 -12.47 -2.57 -19.87
C GLN A 377 -12.30 -3.45 -18.63
N TRP A 378 -13.41 -4.00 -18.15
CA TRP A 378 -13.43 -5.09 -17.15
C TRP A 378 -13.12 -6.42 -17.85
N SER A 379 -12.44 -7.34 -17.16
CA SER A 379 -12.25 -8.72 -17.63
C SER A 379 -13.61 -9.40 -17.79
N ASP A 380 -13.80 -10.09 -18.91
CA ASP A 380 -14.86 -11.11 -19.00
C ASP A 380 -14.62 -12.21 -17.95
N LYS A 381 -15.69 -12.92 -17.57
CA LYS A 381 -15.65 -13.99 -16.55
C LYS A 381 -15.01 -15.29 -17.06
N PHE A 382 -15.11 -15.54 -18.38
CA PHE A 382 -14.67 -16.74 -19.08
C PHE A 382 -14.21 -16.42 -20.52
N GLY A 383 -13.60 -17.40 -21.20
CA GLY A 383 -13.27 -17.32 -22.62
C GLY A 383 -12.06 -16.44 -22.94
N LYS A 384 -11.81 -16.23 -24.24
CA LYS A 384 -10.59 -15.58 -24.77
C LYS A 384 -10.31 -14.14 -24.26
N ASN A 385 -11.35 -13.43 -23.82
CA ASN A 385 -11.26 -12.06 -23.32
C ASN A 385 -10.98 -12.00 -21.80
N ALA A 386 -11.11 -13.13 -21.09
CA ALA A 386 -10.94 -13.19 -19.65
C ALA A 386 -9.45 -13.23 -19.28
N ALA A 387 -9.06 -12.37 -18.33
CA ALA A 387 -7.71 -12.37 -17.76
C ALA A 387 -7.35 -13.75 -17.19
N GLN A 388 -6.08 -14.12 -17.26
CA GLN A 388 -5.63 -15.44 -16.79
C GLN A 388 -5.91 -15.61 -15.29
N GLY A 389 -5.65 -14.59 -14.47
CA GLY A 389 -5.98 -14.63 -13.04
C GLY A 389 -7.49 -14.71 -12.78
N VAL A 390 -8.34 -14.23 -13.71
CA VAL A 390 -9.79 -14.42 -13.60
C VAL A 390 -10.16 -15.87 -13.89
N LYS A 391 -9.69 -16.44 -15.01
CA LYS A 391 -9.93 -17.85 -15.37
C LYS A 391 -9.36 -18.84 -14.34
N GLU A 392 -8.15 -18.61 -13.84
CA GLU A 392 -7.42 -19.55 -12.97
C GLU A 392 -7.75 -19.39 -11.47
N PHE A 393 -8.19 -18.21 -11.03
CA PHE A 393 -8.32 -17.92 -9.60
C PHE A 393 -9.66 -17.29 -9.25
N PHE A 394 -9.99 -16.09 -9.76
CA PHE A 394 -11.16 -15.35 -9.26
C PHE A 394 -12.50 -16.02 -9.59
N THR A 395 -12.68 -16.51 -10.81
CA THR A 395 -13.90 -17.22 -11.24
C THR A 395 -14.08 -18.55 -10.50
N PRO A 396 -13.12 -19.51 -10.53
CA PRO A 396 -13.28 -20.83 -9.89
C PRO A 396 -13.41 -20.80 -8.35
N LEU A 397 -12.98 -19.71 -7.71
CA LEU A 397 -13.05 -19.49 -6.26
C LEU A 397 -14.18 -18.55 -5.81
N ASN A 398 -15.08 -18.16 -6.71
CA ASN A 398 -16.24 -17.28 -6.43
C ASN A 398 -15.86 -15.87 -5.93
N LEU A 399 -14.70 -15.34 -6.35
CA LEU A 399 -14.19 -14.00 -6.07
C LEU A 399 -14.48 -12.98 -7.20
N TYR A 400 -14.90 -13.45 -8.37
CA TYR A 400 -15.31 -12.59 -9.49
C TYR A 400 -16.56 -11.78 -9.14
N GLY A 401 -16.52 -10.47 -9.42
CA GLY A 401 -17.67 -9.56 -9.32
C GLY A 401 -17.99 -8.93 -10.68
N THR A 402 -19.25 -8.56 -10.89
CA THR A 402 -19.68 -7.72 -12.02
C THR A 402 -19.27 -6.27 -11.77
N TYR A 403 -18.81 -5.58 -12.81
CA TYR A 403 -18.39 -4.17 -12.74
C TYR A 403 -19.49 -3.24 -12.21
N MET A 404 -19.09 -2.29 -11.37
CA MET A 404 -19.90 -1.18 -10.86
C MET A 404 -19.10 0.12 -11.07
N PHE A 405 -19.76 1.24 -11.35
CA PHE A 405 -19.10 2.55 -11.44
C PHE A 405 -18.87 3.13 -10.04
N ALA A 406 -17.85 2.62 -9.35
CA ALA A 406 -17.35 3.07 -8.06
C ALA A 406 -15.81 2.95 -8.03
N ASP A 407 -15.11 3.57 -7.07
CA ASP A 407 -13.66 3.34 -6.91
C ASP A 407 -13.36 2.00 -6.26
N GLY A 408 -13.99 1.78 -5.10
CA GLY A 408 -14.18 0.50 -4.44
C GLY A 408 -15.51 0.52 -3.68
N VAL A 409 -15.82 -0.58 -2.98
CA VAL A 409 -16.89 -0.68 -1.98
C VAL A 409 -16.55 -1.76 -0.92
N ALA A 410 -17.07 -1.59 0.29
CA ALA A 410 -17.15 -2.63 1.32
C ALA A 410 -18.31 -3.62 1.03
N GLU A 411 -18.00 -4.74 0.36
CA GLU A 411 -18.93 -5.86 0.16
C GLU A 411 -19.09 -6.69 1.46
N GLY A 412 -19.72 -6.11 2.47
CA GLY A 412 -19.88 -6.73 3.79
C GLY A 412 -18.55 -6.78 4.55
N THR A 413 -17.92 -7.96 4.62
CA THR A 413 -16.64 -8.17 5.34
C THR A 413 -15.39 -8.15 4.44
N ARG A 414 -15.56 -7.90 3.13
CA ARG A 414 -14.46 -7.79 2.16
C ARG A 414 -14.52 -6.45 1.41
N ILE A 415 -13.36 -5.95 0.98
CA ILE A 415 -13.27 -4.76 0.13
C ILE A 415 -13.17 -5.22 -1.32
N ARG A 416 -13.91 -4.60 -2.25
CA ARG A 416 -13.74 -4.81 -3.70
C ARG A 416 -13.44 -3.48 -4.39
N TYR A 417 -12.39 -3.46 -5.20
CA TYR A 417 -12.04 -2.37 -6.12
C TYR A 417 -12.74 -2.54 -7.48
N TYR A 418 -13.02 -1.40 -8.13
CA TYR A 418 -13.69 -1.30 -9.42
C TYR A 418 -12.94 -0.37 -10.39
N VAL A 419 -13.14 0.95 -10.31
CA VAL A 419 -12.44 1.94 -11.15
C VAL A 419 -10.98 2.10 -10.72
N SER A 420 -10.74 2.20 -9.40
CA SER A 420 -9.41 2.29 -8.81
C SER A 420 -8.68 0.95 -8.81
N LYS A 421 -7.35 1.01 -8.71
CA LYS A 421 -6.44 -0.13 -8.81
C LYS A 421 -5.53 -0.16 -7.58
N ALA A 422 -5.52 -1.25 -6.81
CA ALA A 422 -4.93 -1.34 -5.48
C ALA A 422 -3.41 -1.12 -5.38
N LEU A 423 -2.70 -0.93 -6.51
CA LEU A 423 -1.26 -0.59 -6.59
C LEU A 423 -0.98 0.84 -7.12
N THR A 424 -1.95 1.77 -7.02
CA THR A 424 -1.81 3.21 -7.37
C THR A 424 -2.11 4.12 -6.16
N GLU A 425 -1.77 5.42 -6.23
CA GLU A 425 -2.01 6.34 -5.10
C GLU A 425 -3.50 6.51 -4.76
N ARG A 426 -4.38 6.73 -5.75
CA ARG A 426 -5.84 6.62 -5.59
C ARG A 426 -6.27 5.30 -4.96
N GLY A 427 -5.64 4.19 -5.37
CA GLY A 427 -5.92 2.87 -4.79
C GLY A 427 -5.55 2.75 -3.30
N PHE A 428 -4.58 3.54 -2.82
CA PHE A 428 -4.23 3.63 -1.40
C PHE A 428 -5.20 4.55 -0.64
N ALA A 429 -5.75 5.60 -1.26
CA ALA A 429 -6.86 6.37 -0.69
C ALA A 429 -8.09 5.45 -0.51
N THR A 430 -8.51 4.72 -1.55
CA THR A 430 -9.61 3.73 -1.46
C THR A 430 -9.34 2.66 -0.40
N TYR A 431 -8.10 2.17 -0.26
CA TYR A 431 -7.76 1.20 0.79
C TYR A 431 -8.07 1.73 2.20
N ALA A 432 -7.66 2.97 2.46
CA ALA A 432 -7.86 3.62 3.75
C ALA A 432 -9.31 4.05 3.98
N HIS A 433 -10.03 4.50 2.93
CA HIS A 433 -11.45 4.83 2.94
C HIS A 433 -12.30 3.62 3.36
N GLU A 434 -12.25 2.54 2.57
CA GLU A 434 -13.07 1.35 2.79
C GLU A 434 -12.72 0.63 4.11
N LEU A 435 -11.44 0.57 4.46
CA LEU A 435 -11.01 -0.03 5.73
C LEU A 435 -11.33 0.87 6.94
N THR A 436 -11.52 2.19 6.74
CA THR A 436 -12.06 3.08 7.78
C THR A 436 -13.52 2.74 8.06
N HIS A 437 -14.40 2.60 7.05
CA HIS A 437 -15.77 2.15 7.28
C HIS A 437 -15.83 0.83 8.10
N MET A 438 -14.91 -0.11 7.84
CA MET A 438 -14.84 -1.40 8.55
C MET A 438 -14.23 -1.36 9.97
N LEU A 439 -13.51 -0.29 10.34
CA LEU A 439 -12.76 -0.22 11.60
C LEU A 439 -13.18 0.95 12.51
N VAL A 440 -13.89 1.95 11.98
CA VAL A 440 -14.13 3.22 12.68
C VAL A 440 -14.83 3.01 14.02
N SER A 441 -15.97 2.30 14.03
CA SER A 441 -16.76 2.08 15.24
C SER A 441 -16.04 1.25 16.30
N GLU A 442 -15.41 0.13 15.93
CA GLU A 442 -14.83 -0.84 16.88
C GLU A 442 -13.44 -0.44 17.40
N LEU A 443 -12.63 0.18 16.56
CA LEU A 443 -11.20 0.41 16.80
C LEU A 443 -10.85 1.90 16.93
N MET A 444 -11.19 2.71 15.92
CA MET A 444 -10.74 4.11 15.86
C MET A 444 -11.45 4.94 16.94
N LEU A 445 -12.78 4.83 17.00
CA LEU A 445 -13.64 5.44 18.03
C LEU A 445 -13.69 4.61 19.34
N ASN A 446 -12.62 3.86 19.63
CA ASN A 446 -12.47 3.00 20.80
C ASN A 446 -13.61 2.00 21.09
N GLY A 447 -14.44 1.64 20.12
CA GLY A 447 -15.61 0.78 20.36
C GLY A 447 -16.85 1.51 20.90
N TYR A 448 -16.85 2.84 20.97
CA TYR A 448 -18.05 3.62 21.31
C TYR A 448 -19.04 3.73 20.15
N GLY A 449 -18.60 3.43 18.92
CA GLY A 449 -19.42 3.56 17.71
C GLY A 449 -19.49 5.00 17.18
N ALA A 450 -19.90 5.11 15.92
CA ALA A 450 -20.16 6.37 15.24
C ALA A 450 -21.14 7.26 16.04
N ARG A 451 -20.86 8.57 16.03
CA ARG A 451 -21.71 9.63 16.59
C ARG A 451 -23.14 9.56 16.04
N ASP A 452 -24.14 9.55 16.92
CA ASP A 452 -25.55 9.71 16.55
C ASP A 452 -25.75 11.00 15.73
N GLY A 453 -26.60 10.91 14.72
CA GLY A 453 -26.75 11.92 13.69
C GLY A 453 -25.67 11.88 12.61
N MET A 454 -24.45 11.38 12.84
CA MET A 454 -23.44 11.33 11.78
C MET A 454 -23.46 10.03 10.98
N LEU A 455 -23.41 10.19 9.66
CA LEU A 455 -23.45 9.10 8.70
C LEU A 455 -22.03 8.70 8.25
N ALA A 456 -21.89 7.59 7.53
CA ALA A 456 -20.63 6.86 7.37
C ALA A 456 -19.51 7.66 6.68
N GLU A 457 -19.84 8.59 5.77
CA GLU A 457 -18.85 9.32 4.95
C GLU A 457 -18.15 10.47 5.68
N VAL A 458 -18.65 10.90 6.84
CA VAL A 458 -17.91 11.92 7.64
C VAL A 458 -16.58 11.38 8.15
N TYR A 459 -16.48 10.06 8.33
CA TYR A 459 -15.31 9.40 8.90
C TYR A 459 -14.21 9.13 7.88
N THR A 460 -14.57 9.00 6.61
CA THR A 460 -13.69 8.65 5.50
C THR A 460 -13.12 9.90 4.85
N ARG A 461 -13.80 10.45 3.84
CA ARG A 461 -13.34 11.61 3.06
C ARG A 461 -13.32 12.83 3.98
N GLY A 462 -12.16 13.49 4.02
CA GLY A 462 -11.93 14.66 4.88
C GLY A 462 -11.59 14.36 6.33
N MET A 463 -11.33 13.10 6.72
CA MET A 463 -10.88 12.80 8.08
C MET A 463 -9.81 11.70 8.16
N PHE A 464 -10.12 10.44 7.84
CA PHE A 464 -9.14 9.33 7.91
C PHE A 464 -8.73 8.76 6.54
N GLU A 465 -9.40 9.15 5.46
CA GLU A 465 -8.91 8.93 4.08
C GLU A 465 -7.75 9.89 3.76
N PRO A 466 -6.57 9.40 3.34
CA PRO A 466 -5.39 10.23 3.06
C PRO A 466 -5.42 10.78 1.63
N TYR A 467 -5.15 12.08 1.47
CA TYR A 467 -5.24 12.81 0.20
C TYR A 467 -4.10 12.52 -0.80
N GLU A 468 -4.37 12.64 -2.11
CA GLU A 468 -3.35 12.56 -3.18
C GLU A 468 -2.52 13.87 -3.27
N LEU A 469 -1.31 13.81 -3.85
CA LEU A 469 -0.42 15.00 -3.93
C LEU A 469 -0.99 16.17 -4.72
N ASN A 470 -1.91 15.90 -5.65
CA ASN A 470 -2.52 16.90 -6.53
C ASN A 470 -3.93 17.33 -6.08
N ASP A 471 -4.45 16.75 -4.99
CA ASP A 471 -5.71 17.20 -4.40
C ASP A 471 -5.55 18.63 -3.81
N PRO A 472 -6.61 19.46 -3.80
CA PRO A 472 -6.59 20.76 -3.13
C PRO A 472 -6.18 20.64 -1.64
N PRO A 473 -5.35 21.55 -1.09
CA PRO A 473 -4.86 21.44 0.28
C PRO A 473 -6.02 21.47 1.30
N ALA A 474 -6.17 20.39 2.05
CA ALA A 474 -7.20 20.20 3.06
C ALA A 474 -6.60 19.74 4.40
N PHE A 475 -7.33 19.95 5.50
CA PHE A 475 -7.06 19.32 6.79
C PHE A 475 -7.12 17.81 6.63
N ASN A 476 -5.99 17.13 6.81
CA ASN A 476 -5.86 15.70 6.53
C ASN A 476 -4.64 15.10 7.25
N LEU A 477 -4.68 13.78 7.47
CA LEU A 477 -3.58 13.00 8.02
C LEU A 477 -3.07 12.03 6.94
N ASN A 478 -1.78 12.10 6.59
CA ASN A 478 -1.19 11.10 5.70
C ASN A 478 -0.94 9.80 6.48
N LEU A 479 -1.91 8.90 6.44
CA LEU A 479 -1.89 7.61 7.14
C LEU A 479 -1.37 6.44 6.28
N ILE A 480 -1.02 6.64 5.00
CA ILE A 480 -0.60 5.53 4.11
C ILE A 480 0.64 5.78 3.23
N TYR A 481 0.90 7.01 2.78
CA TYR A 481 1.89 7.29 1.74
C TYR A 481 3.30 7.55 2.30
N ASP A 482 4.33 6.93 1.71
CA ASP A 482 5.73 7.37 1.88
C ASP A 482 6.02 8.53 0.91
N ARG A 483 6.00 9.75 1.45
CA ARG A 483 6.29 11.03 0.81
C ARG A 483 7.44 11.76 1.52
N LEU A 484 8.29 11.06 2.28
CA LEU A 484 9.44 11.66 3.01
C LEU A 484 10.49 12.28 2.07
N ALA A 485 10.51 11.86 0.80
CA ALA A 485 11.36 12.42 -0.23
C ALA A 485 10.70 13.55 -1.04
N VAL A 486 9.41 13.84 -0.82
CA VAL A 486 8.64 14.87 -1.52
C VAL A 486 8.79 16.19 -0.77
N SER A 487 9.25 17.23 -1.47
CA SER A 487 9.49 18.57 -0.93
C SER A 487 8.39 19.59 -1.28
N ASP A 488 7.26 19.11 -1.81
CA ASP A 488 6.08 19.90 -2.14
C ASP A 488 4.86 19.06 -1.72
N ARG A 489 4.41 19.27 -0.48
CA ARG A 489 3.32 18.53 0.18
C ARG A 489 2.79 19.36 1.35
N TYR A 490 1.54 19.13 1.73
CA TYR A 490 0.84 19.86 2.80
C TYR A 490 0.55 19.00 4.04
N HIS A 491 1.03 17.75 4.06
CA HIS A 491 0.79 16.76 5.11
C HIS A 491 2.09 16.07 5.53
N ASN A 492 2.08 15.37 6.67
CA ASN A 492 3.23 14.61 7.20
C ASN A 492 3.85 13.67 6.16
N GLY A 493 5.18 13.53 6.19
CA GLY A 493 5.93 12.83 5.15
C GLY A 493 5.67 11.33 5.08
N ALA A 494 5.33 10.67 6.19
CA ALA A 494 4.92 9.26 6.23
C ALA A 494 4.13 8.96 7.52
N PRO A 495 3.47 7.78 7.62
CA PRO A 495 2.71 7.39 8.82
C PRO A 495 3.59 7.24 10.08
N GLU A 496 4.89 7.02 9.92
CA GLU A 496 5.93 7.12 10.97
C GLU A 496 6.21 8.58 11.42
N ARG A 497 5.29 9.52 11.17
CA ARG A 497 5.14 10.73 12.01
C ARG A 497 4.50 10.41 13.35
N PHE A 498 3.64 9.39 13.43
CA PHE A 498 2.81 9.13 14.60
C PHE A 498 3.19 7.80 15.25
N GLU A 499 3.96 7.83 16.35
CA GLU A 499 4.32 6.64 17.14
C GLU A 499 3.30 6.34 18.26
N ASP A 500 2.51 7.33 18.68
CA ASP A 500 1.37 7.21 19.60
C ASP A 500 0.30 8.31 19.35
N ASP A 501 -0.74 8.41 20.20
CA ASP A 501 -1.83 9.39 20.07
C ASP A 501 -1.45 10.84 20.45
N THR A 502 -0.33 11.05 21.14
CA THR A 502 0.21 12.39 21.46
C THR A 502 0.96 13.00 20.27
N ASP A 503 1.51 12.16 19.39
CA ASP A 503 2.06 12.61 18.11
C ASP A 503 0.98 13.19 17.17
N LEU A 504 -0.26 12.67 17.21
CA LEU A 504 -1.38 13.25 16.47
C LEU A 504 -1.74 14.65 17.00
N GLN A 505 -1.80 14.80 18.33
CA GLN A 505 -2.07 16.08 19.00
C GLN A 505 -1.00 17.12 18.66
N SER A 506 0.28 16.80 18.87
CA SER A 506 1.39 17.73 18.61
C SER A 506 1.49 18.15 17.14
N TYR A 507 1.28 17.21 16.21
CA TYR A 507 1.26 17.51 14.78
C TYR A 507 0.08 18.42 14.39
N MET A 508 -1.13 18.15 14.89
CA MET A 508 -2.31 18.96 14.58
C MET A 508 -2.23 20.34 15.25
N SER A 509 -1.70 20.43 16.47
CA SER A 509 -1.41 21.71 17.13
C SER A 509 -0.44 22.56 16.31
N GLY A 510 0.63 21.96 15.76
CA GLY A 510 1.56 22.67 14.86
C GLY A 510 0.93 23.12 13.54
N ILE A 511 -0.03 22.37 12.97
CA ILE A 511 -0.85 22.84 11.85
C ILE A 511 -1.67 24.06 12.28
N LEU A 512 -2.42 23.95 13.37
CA LEU A 512 -3.32 25.01 13.85
C LEU A 512 -2.55 26.27 14.26
N ASP A 513 -1.37 26.15 14.84
CA ASP A 513 -0.48 27.28 15.13
C ASP A 513 -0.16 28.08 13.87
N VAL A 514 0.10 27.41 12.73
CA VAL A 514 0.30 28.11 11.45
C VAL A 514 -1.02 28.66 10.90
N ILE A 515 -2.10 27.87 10.88
CA ILE A 515 -3.35 28.27 10.23
C ILE A 515 -4.07 29.40 10.99
N TYR A 516 -4.15 29.36 12.32
CA TYR A 516 -4.73 30.47 13.09
C TYR A 516 -3.91 31.77 12.93
N THR A 517 -2.58 31.68 12.85
CA THR A 517 -1.73 32.86 12.59
C THR A 517 -1.93 33.43 11.18
N LEU A 518 -2.08 32.57 10.17
CA LEU A 518 -2.33 32.98 8.78
C LEU A 518 -3.77 33.50 8.55
N ASP A 519 -4.76 32.90 9.22
CA ASP A 519 -6.15 33.37 9.20
C ASP A 519 -6.28 34.70 9.97
N TYR A 520 -5.55 34.90 11.08
CA TYR A 520 -5.50 36.20 11.76
C TYR A 520 -4.85 37.28 10.90
N ALA A 521 -3.74 36.98 10.22
CA ALA A 521 -3.10 37.94 9.30
C ALA A 521 -4.01 38.35 8.14
N GLU A 522 -4.85 37.44 7.63
CA GLU A 522 -5.87 37.76 6.62
C GLU A 522 -6.99 38.62 7.23
N ALA A 523 -7.47 38.28 8.43
CA ALA A 523 -8.51 39.03 9.12
C ALA A 523 -8.09 40.46 9.47
N ASP A 524 -6.88 40.68 10.01
CA ASP A 524 -6.37 42.00 10.41
C ASP A 524 -6.36 43.00 9.23
N VAL A 525 -5.98 42.52 8.04
CA VAL A 525 -6.00 43.30 6.80
C VAL A 525 -7.43 43.57 6.30
N VAL A 526 -8.32 42.58 6.35
CA VAL A 526 -9.68 42.69 5.77
C VAL A 526 -10.65 43.43 6.69
N LEU A 527 -10.48 43.34 8.01
CA LEU A 527 -11.29 44.06 8.99
C LEU A 527 -11.13 45.58 8.89
N SER A 528 -10.01 46.08 8.33
CA SER A 528 -9.79 47.51 8.05
C SER A 528 -10.32 48.00 6.68
N LYS A 529 -11.00 47.14 5.90
CA LYS A 529 -11.56 47.46 4.57
C LYS A 529 -13.01 47.97 4.67
N SER A 530 -13.58 48.45 3.56
CA SER A 530 -14.97 48.91 3.53
C SER A 530 -15.98 47.77 3.76
N ALA A 531 -17.24 48.10 4.09
CA ALA A 531 -18.29 47.08 4.27
C ALA A 531 -18.55 46.32 2.95
N GLU A 532 -18.49 47.00 1.80
CA GLU A 532 -18.62 46.40 0.47
C GLU A 532 -17.42 45.51 0.11
N GLU A 533 -16.20 45.87 0.54
CA GLU A 533 -15.02 45.00 0.41
C GLU A 533 -15.13 43.77 1.31
N LYS A 534 -15.61 43.92 2.55
CA LYS A 534 -15.94 42.81 3.46
C LYS A 534 -17.01 41.88 2.86
N MET A 535 -18.06 42.42 2.24
CA MET A 535 -19.08 41.62 1.53
C MET A 535 -18.51 40.81 0.36
N LYS A 536 -17.48 41.30 -0.34
CA LYS A 536 -16.76 40.52 -1.37
C LYS A 536 -15.88 39.44 -0.76
N TRP A 537 -15.29 39.69 0.41
CA TRP A 537 -14.29 38.81 1.02
C TRP A 537 -14.86 37.75 1.96
N PHE A 538 -16.05 37.96 2.52
CA PHE A 538 -16.65 37.12 3.54
C PHE A 538 -18.06 36.65 3.18
N HIS A 539 -18.33 35.39 3.51
CA HIS A 539 -19.66 34.77 3.51
C HIS A 539 -20.07 34.40 4.93
N LYS A 540 -21.38 34.30 5.20
CA LYS A 540 -21.91 33.75 6.45
C LYS A 540 -22.13 32.26 6.29
N LEU A 541 -21.67 31.49 7.28
CA LEU A 541 -22.05 30.10 7.48
C LEU A 541 -23.19 30.05 8.49
N GLU A 542 -24.26 29.37 8.13
CA GLU A 542 -25.48 29.19 8.90
C GLU A 542 -25.71 27.69 9.16
N GLN A 543 -26.57 27.37 10.11
CA GLN A 543 -27.02 26.00 10.38
C GLN A 543 -28.51 25.90 10.07
N ILE A 544 -28.87 24.96 9.20
CA ILE A 544 -30.26 24.67 8.84
C ILE A 544 -30.59 23.29 9.38
N GLU A 545 -31.76 23.13 10.01
CA GLU A 545 -32.21 21.81 10.48
C GLU A 545 -32.38 20.85 9.30
N ASP A 546 -31.84 19.64 9.42
CA ASP A 546 -31.96 18.58 8.41
C ASP A 546 -33.42 18.12 8.31
N PRO A 547 -34.09 18.28 7.15
CA PRO A 547 -35.51 17.96 7.00
C PRO A 547 -35.80 16.46 6.97
N GLU A 548 -34.78 15.60 6.81
CA GLU A 548 -34.94 14.15 6.76
C GLU A 548 -34.47 13.49 8.06
N THR A 549 -35.18 12.46 8.55
CA THR A 549 -34.68 11.62 9.64
C THR A 549 -33.42 10.84 9.20
N ARG A 550 -32.46 10.66 10.12
CA ARG A 550 -31.25 9.83 9.95
C ARG A 550 -31.47 8.46 10.61
N TYR A 551 -30.87 7.39 10.10
CA TYR A 551 -31.06 6.03 10.66
C TYR A 551 -30.55 5.91 12.11
N ASN A 552 -29.63 6.78 12.50
CA ASN A 552 -29.05 6.93 13.83
C ASN A 552 -29.42 8.29 14.47
N GLN A 553 -30.67 8.72 14.35
CA GLN A 553 -31.17 10.03 14.88
C GLN A 553 -30.85 10.28 16.36
N GLY A 554 -30.62 9.23 17.16
CA GLY A 554 -30.38 9.34 18.60
C GLY A 554 -31.66 9.35 19.42
N GLU A 555 -31.61 9.97 20.60
CA GLU A 555 -32.74 10.01 21.54
C GLU A 555 -33.86 10.97 21.07
N ALA A 556 -35.06 10.82 21.62
CA ALA A 556 -36.22 11.62 21.23
C ALA A 556 -35.99 13.13 21.43
N GLY A 557 -36.30 13.93 20.40
CA GLY A 557 -36.04 15.38 20.36
C GLY A 557 -34.73 15.77 19.68
N SER A 558 -33.85 14.82 19.35
CA SER A 558 -32.60 15.09 18.63
C SER A 558 -32.86 15.68 17.24
N LYS A 559 -32.26 16.84 16.96
CA LYS A 559 -32.33 17.61 15.71
C LYS A 559 -30.91 17.85 15.20
N HIS A 560 -30.58 17.35 14.01
CA HIS A 560 -29.26 17.52 13.41
C HIS A 560 -29.31 18.61 12.34
N ASN A 561 -28.18 19.28 12.09
CA ASN A 561 -28.10 20.37 11.15
C ASN A 561 -27.35 19.98 9.86
N LEU A 562 -27.48 20.85 8.87
CA LEU A 562 -26.73 20.95 7.64
C LEU A 562 -26.01 22.31 7.63
N ASP A 563 -24.79 22.35 7.08
CA ASP A 563 -24.09 23.62 6.87
C ASP A 563 -24.70 24.33 5.66
N SER A 564 -24.94 25.63 5.76
CA SER A 564 -25.37 26.45 4.63
C SER A 564 -24.53 27.71 4.55
N VAL A 565 -24.17 28.15 3.34
CA VAL A 565 -23.33 29.33 3.15
C VAL A 565 -24.00 30.33 2.20
N ARG A 566 -24.01 31.60 2.59
CA ARG A 566 -24.57 32.71 1.81
C ARG A 566 -23.69 33.95 1.86
N THR A 567 -23.92 34.87 0.92
CA THR A 567 -23.36 36.22 0.99
C THR A 567 -23.84 36.96 2.24
N LEU A 568 -23.02 37.86 2.76
CA LEU A 568 -23.41 38.82 3.81
C LEU A 568 -24.37 39.88 3.26
N THR A 569 -25.12 40.52 4.15
CA THR A 569 -25.72 41.84 3.88
C THR A 569 -24.74 42.97 4.23
N LEU A 570 -25.04 44.20 3.82
CA LEU A 570 -24.25 45.38 4.19
C LEU A 570 -24.27 45.58 5.71
N ASP A 571 -25.47 45.56 6.31
CA ASP A 571 -25.69 45.62 7.76
C ASP A 571 -24.91 44.55 8.55
N GLU A 572 -24.68 43.36 7.99
CA GLU A 572 -23.82 42.35 8.62
C GLU A 572 -22.35 42.74 8.50
N ALA A 573 -21.89 43.12 7.29
CA ALA A 573 -20.50 43.46 7.02
C ALA A 573 -19.99 44.72 7.76
N GLU A 574 -20.85 45.72 8.00
CA GLU A 574 -20.56 46.90 8.83
C GLU A 574 -20.24 46.54 10.29
N LYS A 575 -20.82 45.45 10.80
CA LYS A 575 -20.63 45.01 12.20
C LYS A 575 -19.35 44.21 12.42
N LEU A 576 -18.74 43.66 11.36
CA LEU A 576 -17.50 42.88 11.45
C LEU A 576 -16.28 43.80 11.63
N ASN A 577 -15.85 44.00 12.88
CA ASN A 577 -14.76 44.92 13.24
C ASN A 577 -13.57 44.23 13.93
N THR A 578 -13.77 43.03 14.46
CA THR A 578 -12.80 42.24 15.22
C THR A 578 -12.81 40.77 14.80
N ILE A 579 -11.77 40.02 15.18
CA ILE A 579 -11.72 38.56 15.00
C ILE A 579 -12.84 37.85 15.78
N ASP A 580 -13.27 38.39 16.92
CA ASP A 580 -14.40 37.90 17.71
C ASP A 580 -15.72 37.96 16.93
N ASP A 581 -15.96 39.05 16.21
CA ASP A 581 -17.16 39.22 15.39
C ASP A 581 -17.18 38.16 14.27
N LEU A 582 -16.04 37.91 13.62
CA LEU A 582 -15.92 36.87 12.60
C LEU A 582 -16.22 35.46 13.15
N ILE A 583 -15.84 35.19 14.41
CA ILE A 583 -16.10 33.90 15.06
C ILE A 583 -17.58 33.76 15.45
N ARG A 584 -18.18 34.78 16.07
CA ARG A 584 -19.55 34.74 16.61
C ARG A 584 -20.62 34.86 15.52
N GLU A 585 -20.43 35.73 14.52
CA GLU A 585 -21.31 35.83 13.35
C GLU A 585 -21.10 34.68 12.34
N SER A 586 -20.29 33.67 12.69
CA SER A 586 -20.07 32.45 11.90
C SER A 586 -19.54 32.72 10.48
N ILE A 587 -18.52 33.57 10.38
CA ILE A 587 -17.96 34.04 9.12
C ILE A 587 -16.92 33.07 8.54
N ILE A 588 -16.91 32.96 7.22
CA ILE A 588 -15.88 32.26 6.43
C ILE A 588 -15.44 33.13 5.24
N ALA A 589 -14.28 32.87 4.66
CA ALA A 589 -13.85 33.56 3.44
C ALA A 589 -14.74 33.18 2.24
N SER A 590 -15.12 34.15 1.41
CA SER A 590 -16.05 34.00 0.27
C SER A 590 -15.56 33.08 -0.85
N ARG A 591 -14.29 32.68 -0.83
CA ARG A 591 -13.70 31.67 -1.71
C ARG A 591 -13.88 30.22 -1.23
N TYR A 592 -14.58 30.00 -0.10
CA TYR A 592 -14.85 28.65 0.40
C TYR A 592 -15.84 27.93 -0.52
N GLU A 593 -15.37 26.88 -1.19
CA GLU A 593 -16.18 26.06 -2.09
C GLU A 593 -17.00 25.04 -1.28
N VAL A 594 -18.34 25.16 -1.32
CA VAL A 594 -19.27 24.31 -0.56
C VAL A 594 -20.06 23.34 -1.41
N ASN A 595 -20.34 23.70 -2.67
CA ASN A 595 -21.10 22.85 -3.60
C ASN A 595 -20.35 22.73 -4.94
N GLY A 596 -19.45 21.75 -5.02
CA GLY A 596 -18.60 21.49 -6.19
C GLY A 596 -17.57 22.60 -6.41
N THR A 597 -17.96 23.65 -7.14
CA THR A 597 -17.15 24.86 -7.35
C THR A 597 -17.85 26.14 -6.86
N GLN A 598 -19.09 26.03 -6.37
CA GLN A 598 -19.88 27.15 -5.89
C GLN A 598 -19.49 27.53 -4.46
N THR A 599 -19.50 28.82 -4.18
CA THR A 599 -19.10 29.38 -2.87
C THR A 599 -20.27 29.70 -1.94
N THR A 600 -21.49 29.37 -2.35
CA THR A 600 -22.73 29.45 -1.57
C THR A 600 -23.61 28.22 -1.82
N GLY A 601 -24.57 27.97 -0.91
CA GLY A 601 -25.49 26.84 -0.97
C GLY A 601 -25.50 26.00 0.32
N THR A 602 -26.44 25.06 0.42
CA THR A 602 -26.54 24.11 1.53
C THR A 602 -25.79 22.81 1.21
N VAL A 603 -25.00 22.36 2.16
CA VAL A 603 -24.17 21.15 2.13
C VAL A 603 -25.03 19.97 2.57
N ALA A 604 -25.04 18.88 1.79
CA ALA A 604 -25.80 17.69 2.16
C ALA A 604 -25.13 16.93 3.32
N ARG A 605 -25.91 16.11 4.01
CA ARG A 605 -25.37 15.10 4.94
C ARG A 605 -24.64 13.98 4.19
N ASN A 606 -23.63 13.38 4.81
CA ASN A 606 -22.94 12.19 4.27
C ASN A 606 -22.29 12.41 2.89
N GLY A 607 -21.73 13.59 2.64
CA GLY A 607 -21.06 13.88 1.38
C GLY A 607 -19.54 13.84 1.50
N TYR A 608 -18.89 13.81 0.33
CA TYR A 608 -17.44 13.67 0.15
C TYR A 608 -16.70 15.02 0.37
N TYR A 609 -17.12 15.76 1.40
CA TYR A 609 -16.63 17.10 1.72
C TYR A 609 -15.32 17.04 2.50
N VAL A 610 -14.53 18.12 2.37
CA VAL A 610 -13.32 18.34 3.15
C VAL A 610 -13.25 19.78 3.63
N VAL A 611 -12.38 20.03 4.61
CA VAL A 611 -12.09 21.36 5.12
C VAL A 611 -10.81 21.86 4.44
N PRO A 612 -10.86 22.91 3.60
CA PRO A 612 -9.67 23.51 3.01
C PRO A 612 -8.69 23.98 4.09
N LEU A 613 -7.39 23.88 3.79
CA LEU A 613 -6.32 24.20 4.74
C LEU A 613 -6.02 25.71 4.80
N PHE A 614 -6.33 26.46 3.73
CA PHE A 614 -5.92 27.87 3.56
C PHE A 614 -7.08 28.85 3.33
N THR A 615 -8.28 28.33 3.04
CA THR A 615 -9.50 29.12 3.06
C THR A 615 -9.95 29.34 4.49
N ALA A 616 -9.96 30.59 4.95
CA ALA A 616 -10.23 30.89 6.36
C ALA A 616 -11.67 30.54 6.76
N ASN A 617 -11.83 29.85 7.89
CA ASN A 617 -13.12 29.53 8.51
C ASN A 617 -13.06 29.93 9.98
N TYR A 618 -13.62 31.11 10.29
CA TYR A 618 -13.62 31.69 11.63
C TYR A 618 -14.75 31.13 12.50
N ALA A 619 -15.82 30.61 11.88
CA ALA A 619 -17.07 30.24 12.53
C ALA A 619 -16.94 29.33 13.77
N GLY A 620 -17.55 29.76 14.88
CA GLY A 620 -17.57 29.08 16.18
C GLY A 620 -18.87 28.30 16.47
N VAL A 621 -19.42 27.64 15.46
CA VAL A 621 -20.75 26.98 15.49
C VAL A 621 -20.82 25.80 16.47
N GLN A 622 -22.00 25.58 17.07
CA GLN A 622 -22.37 24.31 17.71
C GLN A 622 -23.87 24.05 17.55
N ASN A 623 -24.32 22.80 17.68
CA ASN A 623 -25.73 22.47 17.80
C ASN A 623 -26.06 22.03 19.24
N ASP A 624 -27.04 22.70 19.87
CA ASP A 624 -27.47 22.41 21.24
C ASP A 624 -28.42 21.20 21.33
N CYS A 625 -29.07 20.81 20.23
CA CYS A 625 -30.07 19.73 20.15
C CYS A 625 -29.62 18.53 19.29
N GLY A 626 -28.36 18.47 18.87
CA GLY A 626 -27.81 17.41 18.05
C GLY A 626 -26.41 17.74 17.56
N VAL A 627 -26.13 17.48 16.28
CA VAL A 627 -24.82 17.76 15.66
C VAL A 627 -24.89 18.89 14.64
N SER A 628 -23.81 19.67 14.53
CA SER A 628 -23.53 20.57 13.42
C SER A 628 -23.35 19.82 12.09
N GLY A 629 -23.30 20.56 10.98
CA GLY A 629 -23.15 19.98 9.65
C GLY A 629 -21.81 19.29 9.35
N ASP A 630 -21.79 18.60 8.20
CA ASP A 630 -20.71 17.75 7.67
C ASP A 630 -19.34 18.45 7.56
N ILE A 631 -19.30 19.77 7.32
CA ILE A 631 -18.06 20.57 7.27
C ILE A 631 -17.64 21.00 8.68
N MET A 632 -18.57 21.57 9.46
CA MET A 632 -18.21 22.14 10.76
C MET A 632 -17.77 21.07 11.75
N ILE A 633 -18.40 19.89 11.75
CA ILE A 633 -17.97 18.79 12.60
C ILE A 633 -16.56 18.29 12.23
N ARG A 634 -16.20 18.23 10.93
CA ARG A 634 -14.84 17.87 10.47
C ARG A 634 -13.81 18.93 10.91
N ARG A 635 -14.12 20.23 10.73
CA ARG A 635 -13.23 21.35 11.12
C ARG A 635 -12.97 21.30 12.63
N GLN A 636 -14.03 21.15 13.43
CA GLN A 636 -13.94 21.15 14.89
C GLN A 636 -13.30 19.89 15.43
N ALA A 637 -13.51 18.72 14.81
CA ALA A 637 -12.79 17.49 15.17
C ALA A 637 -11.26 17.66 15.06
N PHE A 638 -10.76 18.41 14.06
CA PHE A 638 -9.34 18.75 13.96
C PHE A 638 -8.90 19.84 14.95
N GLU A 639 -9.71 20.87 15.19
CA GLU A 639 -9.42 21.90 16.21
C GLU A 639 -9.32 21.27 17.62
N LEU A 640 -10.22 20.35 17.96
CA LEU A 640 -10.22 19.57 19.21
C LEU A 640 -9.11 18.50 19.26
N LEU A 641 -8.70 17.92 18.12
CA LEU A 641 -7.55 17.03 18.04
C LEU A 641 -6.25 17.76 18.41
N GLY A 642 -6.08 19.00 17.95
CA GLY A 642 -4.89 19.80 18.27
C GLY A 642 -4.82 20.23 19.74
N GLU A 643 -5.94 20.65 20.33
CA GLU A 643 -5.96 21.09 21.73
C GLU A 643 -5.97 19.91 22.72
N TYR A 644 -6.93 18.99 22.61
CA TYR A 644 -7.20 17.96 23.62
C TYR A 644 -6.77 16.55 23.19
N GLY A 645 -6.16 16.40 22.01
CA GLY A 645 -5.64 15.12 21.52
C GLY A 645 -6.70 14.14 21.03
N TYR A 646 -6.26 12.97 20.57
CA TYR A 646 -7.14 12.03 19.88
C TYR A 646 -8.24 11.47 20.78
N TYR A 647 -7.90 11.03 22.00
CA TYR A 647 -8.88 10.48 22.96
C TYR A 647 -9.44 11.48 23.97
N GLY A 648 -8.90 12.70 24.05
CA GLY A 648 -9.43 13.77 24.91
C GLY A 648 -10.37 14.73 24.17
N GLY A 649 -10.10 15.03 22.90
CA GLY A 649 -10.91 15.93 22.07
C GLY A 649 -11.62 15.24 20.92
N MET A 650 -10.86 14.63 20.01
CA MET A 650 -11.41 14.16 18.73
C MET A 650 -12.44 13.03 18.92
N VAL A 651 -12.01 11.85 19.40
CA VAL A 651 -12.88 10.68 19.59
C VAL A 651 -14.11 10.96 20.45
N PRO A 652 -14.04 11.69 21.59
CA PRO A 652 -15.23 12.02 22.37
C PRO A 652 -16.25 12.87 21.59
N TYR A 653 -15.80 13.75 20.69
CA TYR A 653 -16.66 14.59 19.84
C TYR A 653 -17.32 13.79 18.71
N ILE A 654 -16.53 13.03 17.94
CA ILE A 654 -17.00 12.26 16.77
C ILE A 654 -17.49 10.83 17.11
N SER A 655 -17.89 10.55 18.35
CA SER A 655 -18.43 9.24 18.74
C SER A 655 -19.59 9.32 19.72
N ASN A 656 -20.17 8.16 20.00
CA ASN A 656 -21.17 7.97 21.05
C ASN A 656 -20.56 7.75 22.46
N GLN A 657 -19.29 8.14 22.70
CA GLN A 657 -18.60 7.98 24.00
C GLN A 657 -19.43 8.46 25.21
N TYR A 658 -20.15 9.56 25.06
CA TYR A 658 -20.98 10.14 26.12
C TYR A 658 -22.49 9.86 25.98
N LYS A 659 -22.90 8.93 25.11
CA LYS A 659 -24.32 8.63 24.83
C LYS A 659 -25.08 8.16 26.07
N GLU A 660 -24.56 7.14 26.75
CA GLU A 660 -25.19 6.61 27.96
C GLU A 660 -25.15 7.62 29.11
N SER A 661 -24.12 8.48 29.18
CA SER A 661 -24.07 9.60 30.12
C SER A 661 -25.19 10.59 29.85
N ALA A 662 -25.36 11.05 28.60
CA ALA A 662 -26.42 11.97 28.21
C ALA A 662 -27.80 11.40 28.55
N LYS A 663 -28.04 10.14 28.18
CA LYS A 663 -29.27 9.40 28.48
C LYS A 663 -29.55 9.30 29.99
N SER A 664 -28.53 9.02 30.80
CA SER A 664 -28.65 8.97 32.27
C SER A 664 -28.89 10.33 32.92
N GLU A 665 -28.36 11.40 32.32
CA GLU A 665 -28.53 12.80 32.74
C GLU A 665 -29.80 13.44 32.13
N GLN A 666 -30.63 12.66 31.42
CA GLN A 666 -31.83 13.11 30.70
C GLN A 666 -31.57 14.22 29.65
N ALA A 667 -30.35 14.26 29.12
CA ALA A 667 -29.89 15.19 28.10
C ALA A 667 -29.85 14.55 26.70
N ILE A 668 -30.01 15.37 25.67
CA ILE A 668 -29.72 14.98 24.28
C ILE A 668 -28.21 14.92 24.09
N LEU A 669 -27.73 13.95 23.29
CA LEU A 669 -26.32 13.84 22.90
C LEU A 669 -25.98 14.89 21.82
N SER A 670 -25.90 16.15 22.24
CA SER A 670 -25.61 17.29 21.37
C SER A 670 -24.14 17.70 21.36
N ASP A 671 -23.77 18.64 20.48
CA ASP A 671 -22.44 19.25 20.49
C ASP A 671 -22.24 19.99 21.81
N GLN A 672 -23.20 20.81 22.23
CA GLN A 672 -23.16 21.51 23.53
C GLN A 672 -22.88 20.55 24.69
N TYR A 673 -23.61 19.42 24.74
CA TYR A 673 -23.43 18.42 25.80
C TYR A 673 -22.01 17.85 25.82
N VAL A 674 -21.46 17.51 24.65
CA VAL A 674 -20.13 16.87 24.56
C VAL A 674 -18.97 17.86 24.66
N LEU A 675 -19.09 19.04 24.06
CA LEU A 675 -18.10 20.11 24.20
C LEU A 675 -17.95 20.52 25.67
N LYS A 676 -19.06 20.60 26.44
CA LYS A 676 -19.02 20.81 27.89
C LYS A 676 -18.23 19.72 28.65
N LYS A 677 -18.32 18.46 28.22
CA LYS A 677 -17.55 17.33 28.81
C LYS A 677 -16.08 17.36 28.39
N ILE A 678 -15.75 17.81 27.17
CA ILE A 678 -14.37 17.94 26.65
C ILE A 678 -13.65 19.14 27.27
N PHE A 679 -14.28 20.32 27.25
CA PHE A 679 -13.67 21.57 27.73
C PHE A 679 -13.44 21.58 29.25
N GLY A 680 -14.18 20.78 30.02
CA GLY A 680 -14.03 20.67 31.48
C GLY A 680 -14.30 21.97 32.24
N GLY A 681 -15.01 22.93 31.63
CA GLY A 681 -15.22 24.28 32.15
C GLY A 681 -14.22 25.34 31.65
N SER A 682 -13.25 24.98 30.80
CA SER A 682 -12.29 25.94 30.23
C SER A 682 -12.93 26.95 29.25
N TYR A 683 -14.03 26.55 28.62
CA TYR A 683 -14.82 27.33 27.66
C TYR A 683 -16.30 26.95 27.80
N GLU A 684 -17.22 27.88 27.53
CA GLU A 684 -18.66 27.62 27.57
C GLU A 684 -19.20 27.14 26.21
N THR A 685 -18.78 27.78 25.11
CA THR A 685 -19.19 27.44 23.74
C THR A 685 -18.01 27.17 22.81
N MET A 686 -18.28 26.57 21.64
CA MET A 686 -17.30 26.45 20.55
C MET A 686 -16.76 27.83 20.08
N ALA A 687 -17.57 28.89 20.13
CA ALA A 687 -17.12 30.24 19.81
C ALA A 687 -16.10 30.77 20.83
N ASP A 688 -16.29 30.52 22.12
CA ASP A 688 -15.36 30.95 23.17
C ASP A 688 -14.05 30.14 23.14
N PHE A 689 -14.15 28.83 22.87
CA PHE A 689 -13.00 27.99 22.55
C PHE A 689 -12.22 28.56 21.35
N LYS A 690 -12.89 28.85 20.23
CA LYS A 690 -12.24 29.32 19.00
C LYS A 690 -11.63 30.71 19.15
N LYS A 691 -12.26 31.61 19.93
CA LYS A 691 -11.66 32.86 20.41
C LYS A 691 -10.36 32.58 21.20
N GLY A 692 -10.41 31.67 22.16
CA GLY A 692 -9.24 31.24 22.94
C GLY A 692 -8.15 30.57 22.08
N MET A 693 -8.51 29.97 20.95
CA MET A 693 -7.55 29.42 20.00
C MET A 693 -6.81 30.53 19.24
N PHE A 694 -7.51 31.56 18.74
CA PHE A 694 -6.89 32.72 18.09
C PHE A 694 -6.04 33.54 19.07
N GLN A 695 -6.60 33.91 20.22
CA GLN A 695 -5.94 34.78 21.21
C GLN A 695 -4.55 34.26 21.62
N ARG A 696 -4.41 32.96 21.92
CA ARG A 696 -3.14 32.34 22.34
C ARG A 696 -2.08 32.23 21.22
N ARG A 697 -2.44 32.52 19.95
CA ARG A 697 -1.49 32.71 18.84
C ARG A 697 -1.19 34.19 18.60
N ILE A 698 -2.18 35.07 18.77
CA ILE A 698 -2.00 36.53 18.75
C ILE A 698 -1.00 36.99 19.82
N GLU A 699 -1.04 36.38 21.00
CA GLU A 699 -0.10 36.60 22.12
C GLU A 699 1.35 36.17 21.82
N LYS A 700 1.61 35.44 20.71
CA LYS A 700 2.91 34.86 20.36
C LYS A 700 3.47 35.34 19.01
N LEU A 701 2.89 36.37 18.41
CA LEU A 701 3.30 36.86 17.09
C LEU A 701 4.73 37.45 17.07
N ASN A 702 5.24 37.84 18.25
CA ASN A 702 6.63 38.21 18.51
C ASN A 702 7.58 37.02 18.73
N GLU A 703 7.07 35.80 18.96
CA GLU A 703 7.86 34.57 19.12
C GLU A 703 8.04 33.81 17.79
N LEU A 704 7.41 34.23 16.70
CA LEU A 704 7.45 33.53 15.41
C LEU A 704 8.87 33.40 14.84
N LYS A 705 9.32 32.17 14.58
CA LYS A 705 10.62 31.89 13.96
C LYS A 705 10.67 32.40 12.53
N PRO A 706 11.79 33.01 12.09
CA PRO A 706 11.96 33.39 10.69
C PRO A 706 11.83 32.19 9.73
N VAL A 707 11.07 32.38 8.65
CA VAL A 707 10.76 31.35 7.63
C VAL A 707 11.15 31.84 6.24
N THR A 708 11.80 30.97 5.44
CA THR A 708 12.21 31.28 4.06
C THR A 708 11.32 30.54 3.06
N ILE A 709 10.68 31.27 2.16
CA ILE A 709 9.70 30.80 1.17
C ILE A 709 10.14 31.12 -0.27
N MET A 710 9.43 30.57 -1.27
CA MET A 710 9.55 30.95 -2.68
C MET A 710 8.31 31.74 -3.12
N TRP A 711 8.36 33.07 -2.98
CA TRP A 711 7.25 33.96 -3.32
C TRP A 711 7.50 34.67 -4.65
N LYS A 712 6.60 34.51 -5.63
CA LYS A 712 6.69 35.14 -6.97
C LYS A 712 8.07 34.94 -7.64
N ASP A 713 8.53 33.68 -7.67
CA ASP A 713 9.87 33.23 -8.11
C ASP A 713 11.08 33.81 -7.35
N GLN A 714 10.87 34.60 -6.29
CA GLN A 714 11.90 35.17 -5.43
C GLN A 714 12.01 34.40 -4.10
N SER A 715 13.22 34.31 -3.55
CA SER A 715 13.42 33.72 -2.23
C SER A 715 13.28 34.81 -1.16
N VAL A 716 12.15 34.81 -0.47
CA VAL A 716 11.80 35.78 0.59
C VAL A 716 12.04 35.12 1.94
N THR A 717 12.56 35.86 2.91
CA THR A 717 12.59 35.43 4.32
C THR A 717 11.77 36.41 5.14
N ILE A 718 10.77 35.89 5.82
CA ILE A 718 9.88 36.60 6.74
C ILE A 718 10.47 36.44 8.14
N HIS A 719 10.78 37.53 8.82
CA HIS A 719 11.47 37.51 10.13
C HIS A 719 10.54 37.72 11.33
N ASN A 720 9.31 38.19 11.11
CA ASN A 720 8.35 38.60 12.14
C ASN A 720 6.93 38.67 11.53
N PHE A 721 5.92 38.91 12.38
CA PHE A 721 4.53 39.02 11.94
C PHE A 721 4.24 40.21 11.02
N GLU A 722 4.91 41.36 11.16
CA GLU A 722 4.61 42.52 10.32
C GLU A 722 5.07 42.31 8.87
N GLU A 723 6.23 41.67 8.66
CA GLU A 723 6.66 41.22 7.33
C GLU A 723 5.69 40.21 6.71
N LEU A 724 5.07 39.34 7.54
CA LEU A 724 4.02 38.41 7.10
C LEU A 724 2.75 39.19 6.71
N ARG A 725 2.31 40.13 7.55
CA ARG A 725 1.11 40.93 7.35
C ARG A 725 1.18 41.82 6.11
N LEU A 726 2.33 42.43 5.83
CA LEU A 726 2.53 43.24 4.61
C LEU A 726 2.45 42.40 3.33
N LEU A 727 2.98 41.16 3.34
CA LEU A 727 2.80 40.22 2.22
C LEU A 727 1.34 39.77 2.09
N MET A 728 0.64 39.56 3.22
CA MET A 728 -0.78 39.25 3.21
C MET A 728 -1.61 40.41 2.66
N GLN A 729 -1.25 41.66 2.98
CA GLN A 729 -1.89 42.85 2.42
C GLN A 729 -1.73 42.92 0.90
N GLU A 730 -0.52 42.72 0.37
CA GLU A 730 -0.28 42.67 -1.09
C GLU A 730 -1.17 41.61 -1.77
N ALA A 731 -1.30 40.44 -1.13
CA ALA A 731 -2.11 39.34 -1.65
C ALA A 731 -3.62 39.64 -1.60
N VAL A 732 -4.13 40.15 -0.46
CA VAL A 732 -5.54 40.53 -0.28
C VAL A 732 -5.94 41.64 -1.26
N GLU A 733 -5.10 42.67 -1.43
CA GLU A 733 -5.38 43.78 -2.35
C GLU A 733 -5.33 43.35 -3.82
N SER A 734 -4.47 42.38 -4.16
CA SER A 734 -4.51 41.74 -5.48
C SER A 734 -5.77 40.90 -5.70
N ASP A 735 -6.19 40.09 -4.72
CA ASP A 735 -7.37 39.23 -4.87
C ASP A 735 -8.69 40.04 -4.84
N LEU A 736 -8.79 41.13 -4.07
CA LEU A 736 -9.96 42.06 -4.06
C LEU A 736 -10.24 42.70 -5.43
N VAL A 737 -9.22 42.79 -6.30
CA VAL A 737 -9.33 43.30 -7.68
C VAL A 737 -9.60 42.16 -8.67
N ASN A 738 -8.89 41.03 -8.53
CA ASN A 738 -8.86 39.99 -9.54
C ASN A 738 -9.90 38.87 -9.34
N VAL A 739 -10.28 38.55 -8.09
CA VAL A 739 -11.24 37.48 -7.78
C VAL A 739 -12.66 38.04 -7.84
N ASN A 740 -13.48 37.44 -8.71
CA ASN A 740 -14.84 37.89 -8.99
C ASN A 740 -15.79 36.67 -9.14
N VAL A 741 -16.99 36.77 -8.60
CA VAL A 741 -18.03 35.72 -8.69
C VAL A 741 -18.61 35.70 -10.11
N LEU A 742 -18.67 34.53 -10.73
CA LEU A 742 -19.30 34.29 -12.03
C LEU A 742 -20.81 34.01 -11.88
N PRO A 743 -21.62 34.16 -12.96
CA PRO A 743 -23.05 33.83 -12.93
C PRO A 743 -23.40 32.38 -12.55
N SER A 744 -22.42 31.47 -12.49
CA SER A 744 -22.57 30.10 -11.99
C SER A 744 -22.53 29.97 -10.47
N GLY A 745 -22.23 31.04 -9.72
CA GLY A 745 -21.99 31.01 -8.27
C GLY A 745 -20.59 30.53 -7.88
N ALA A 746 -19.67 30.37 -8.85
CA ALA A 746 -18.27 30.02 -8.65
C ALA A 746 -17.35 31.22 -8.94
N ASN A 747 -16.18 31.29 -8.32
CA ASN A 747 -15.21 32.35 -8.59
C ASN A 747 -14.47 32.13 -9.92
N ASN A 748 -14.11 33.22 -10.61
CA ASN A 748 -13.27 33.19 -11.81
C ASN A 748 -11.87 32.61 -11.55
N ILE A 749 -11.36 32.78 -10.33
CA ILE A 749 -10.12 32.20 -9.80
C ILE A 749 -10.51 31.22 -8.70
N ARG A 750 -10.15 29.96 -8.90
CA ARG A 750 -10.27 28.85 -7.94
C ARG A 750 -9.58 29.18 -6.61
N ALA A 751 -10.14 28.76 -5.48
CA ALA A 751 -9.63 29.10 -4.14
C ALA A 751 -8.11 28.90 -4.00
N GLN A 752 -7.62 27.70 -4.34
CA GLN A 752 -6.21 27.31 -4.25
C GLN A 752 -5.26 28.08 -5.18
N ALA A 753 -5.80 28.87 -6.12
CA ALA A 753 -5.07 29.67 -7.10
C ALA A 753 -5.13 31.20 -6.82
N THR A 754 -5.84 31.64 -5.78
CA THR A 754 -5.77 33.02 -5.27
C THR A 754 -4.36 33.39 -4.83
N GLU A 755 -4.02 34.68 -4.77
CA GLU A 755 -2.71 35.12 -4.26
C GLU A 755 -2.59 34.82 -2.76
N VAL A 756 -3.65 35.04 -1.97
CA VAL A 756 -3.68 34.76 -0.53
C VAL A 756 -3.44 33.27 -0.25
N GLU A 757 -4.12 32.36 -0.94
CA GLU A 757 -3.89 30.93 -0.68
C GLU A 757 -2.55 30.45 -1.22
N ARG A 758 -1.99 31.07 -2.28
CA ARG A 758 -0.62 30.77 -2.72
C ARG A 758 0.43 31.25 -1.71
N LEU A 759 0.22 32.40 -1.07
CA LEU A 759 1.09 32.89 0.01
C LEU A 759 1.01 31.94 1.23
N LYS A 760 -0.21 31.58 1.66
CA LYS A 760 -0.42 30.63 2.77
C LYS A 760 0.20 29.26 2.48
N GLN A 761 0.04 28.73 1.26
CA GLN A 761 0.67 27.48 0.82
C GLN A 761 2.19 27.49 0.99
N GLU A 762 2.86 28.56 0.56
CA GLU A 762 4.33 28.68 0.64
C GLU A 762 4.83 28.87 2.09
N ILE A 763 4.15 29.70 2.91
CA ILE A 763 4.49 29.87 4.33
C ILE A 763 4.29 28.56 5.10
N PHE A 764 3.18 27.87 4.88
CA PHE A 764 2.89 26.59 5.53
C PHE A 764 3.91 25.51 5.15
N LYS A 765 4.26 25.38 3.87
CA LYS A 765 5.33 24.47 3.43
C LYS A 765 6.67 24.83 4.06
N GLY A 766 6.98 26.13 4.16
CA GLY A 766 8.15 26.65 4.87
C GLY A 766 8.24 26.10 6.29
N TYR A 767 7.20 26.32 7.11
CA TYR A 767 7.15 25.83 8.49
C TYR A 767 7.12 24.29 8.60
N LEU A 768 6.33 23.59 7.76
CA LEU A 768 6.24 22.12 7.76
C LEU A 768 7.62 21.46 7.58
N PHE A 769 8.44 21.96 6.66
CA PHE A 769 9.81 21.44 6.45
C PHE A 769 10.84 21.98 7.43
N GLN A 770 10.63 23.17 8.01
CA GLN A 770 11.49 23.77 9.03
C GLN A 770 11.37 23.06 10.38
N THR A 771 10.17 22.54 10.70
CA THR A 771 9.83 21.89 11.99
C THR A 771 9.94 20.35 11.98
N GLU A 772 10.53 19.76 10.93
CA GLU A 772 10.59 18.30 10.67
C GLU A 772 9.21 17.59 10.80
N ASP A 773 8.20 18.11 10.09
CA ASP A 773 6.78 17.73 10.15
C ASP A 773 6.12 18.03 11.50
N PHE A 774 6.20 19.29 11.95
CA PHE A 774 5.64 19.77 13.23
C PHE A 774 6.03 18.89 14.42
N ARG A 775 7.34 18.60 14.53
CA ARG A 775 7.99 18.05 15.72
C ARG A 775 8.64 19.13 16.59
N GLU A 776 8.97 20.27 15.97
CA GLU A 776 9.36 21.51 16.65
C GLU A 776 8.25 22.55 16.49
N SER A 777 8.08 23.47 17.44
CA SER A 777 7.11 24.57 17.30
C SER A 777 7.59 25.62 16.30
N ILE A 778 6.64 26.34 15.68
CA ILE A 778 6.93 27.54 14.87
C ILE A 778 7.36 28.74 15.72
N TYR A 779 7.07 28.72 17.02
CA TYR A 779 7.52 29.72 17.98
C TYR A 779 8.90 29.37 18.53
N ASP A 780 9.73 30.37 18.79
CA ASP A 780 10.94 30.20 19.59
C ASP A 780 10.61 29.84 21.04
N ALA A 781 11.52 29.13 21.70
CA ALA A 781 11.38 28.86 23.12
C ALA A 781 11.57 30.18 23.86
N GLY A 782 10.47 30.80 24.28
CA GLY A 782 10.41 32.16 24.81
C GLY A 782 11.54 32.47 25.78
N SER A 783 12.20 33.61 25.56
CA SER A 783 13.01 34.20 26.62
C SER A 783 12.10 34.50 27.82
N PRO A 784 12.58 34.37 29.08
CA PRO A 784 11.78 34.78 30.23
C PRO A 784 11.33 36.24 30.01
N PRO A 785 10.10 36.60 30.40
CA PRO A 785 9.51 37.88 30.06
C PRO A 785 10.44 39.02 30.49
N ILE A 786 10.72 39.92 29.55
CA ILE A 786 11.42 41.16 29.85
C ILE A 786 10.52 41.92 30.83
N GLU A 787 10.99 42.13 32.06
CA GLU A 787 10.26 42.90 33.06
C GLU A 787 9.95 44.29 32.47
N PRO A 788 8.70 44.77 32.55
CA PRO A 788 8.36 46.08 32.01
C PRO A 788 9.15 47.14 32.76
N SER A 789 9.96 47.92 32.02
CA SER A 789 10.75 48.99 32.60
C SER A 789 9.84 50.06 33.17
N GLU A 790 9.67 50.09 34.49
CA GLU A 790 8.94 51.15 35.18
C GLU A 790 9.58 52.53 34.91
N PRO A 791 8.78 53.61 34.85
CA PRO A 791 9.28 54.94 34.54
C PRO A 791 10.18 55.49 35.66
N GLU A 792 11.26 56.19 35.30
CA GLU A 792 12.12 56.87 36.27
C GLU A 792 11.36 57.95 37.05
N ILE A 793 10.92 57.61 38.26
CA ILE A 793 10.49 58.58 39.27
C ILE A 793 11.57 58.67 40.34
N LYS A 794 12.17 59.84 40.49
CA LYS A 794 13.05 60.16 41.63
C LYS A 794 12.20 60.63 42.82
N PRO A 795 12.40 60.02 43.99
CA PRO A 795 12.42 60.77 45.24
C PRO A 795 13.79 60.64 45.93
N GLY A 796 14.11 61.60 46.78
CA GLY A 796 15.20 61.51 47.74
C GLY A 796 14.67 61.56 49.18
N ASP A 797 15.57 61.21 50.09
CA ASP A 797 15.59 61.54 51.53
C ASP A 797 14.50 61.04 52.50
N THR A 798 15.03 60.39 53.55
CA THR A 798 14.61 60.38 54.97
C THR A 798 13.49 59.46 55.50
N ASP A 799 13.98 58.48 56.26
CA ASP A 799 13.66 58.17 57.67
C ASP A 799 12.42 57.36 58.11
N SER A 800 12.72 56.35 58.94
CA SER A 800 11.91 55.75 60.02
C SER A 800 10.66 54.91 59.62
N GLU A 801 10.26 53.85 60.33
CA GLU A 801 10.92 53.02 61.37
C GLU A 801 10.13 51.68 61.47
N LYS A 802 10.79 50.53 61.66
CA LYS A 802 10.21 49.35 62.36
C LYS A 802 11.27 48.29 62.74
N PRO A 803 11.11 47.54 63.85
CA PRO A 803 12.14 46.67 64.40
C PRO A 803 12.03 45.18 63.98
N GLU A 804 12.86 44.35 64.61
CA GLU A 804 13.37 43.05 64.13
C GLU A 804 12.49 41.80 64.44
N LEU A 805 12.68 40.74 63.63
CA LEU A 805 12.96 39.30 63.89
C LEU A 805 12.57 38.61 65.25
N PRO A 806 12.68 37.26 65.40
CA PRO A 806 12.78 36.12 64.46
C PRO A 806 11.57 35.15 64.64
N GLY A 807 11.47 33.90 64.14
CA GLY A 807 12.25 33.11 63.18
C GLY A 807 12.25 31.58 63.46
N ASP A 808 12.35 30.79 62.37
CA ASP A 808 12.90 29.41 62.25
C ASP A 808 12.09 28.11 62.56
N THR A 809 12.38 27.07 61.75
CA THR A 809 12.06 25.62 61.79
C THR A 809 10.61 25.10 61.98
N GLY A 810 10.19 23.95 61.42
CA GLY A 810 10.85 23.03 60.44
C GLY A 810 10.65 21.53 60.75
N SER A 811 10.45 20.67 59.73
CA SER A 811 10.52 19.19 59.86
C SER A 811 10.49 18.45 58.51
N GLN A 812 10.99 17.20 58.46
CA GLN A 812 11.04 16.32 57.27
C GLN A 812 10.55 14.89 57.56
N GLN A 813 9.77 14.28 56.65
CA GLN A 813 9.67 12.81 56.40
C GLN A 813 9.27 11.88 57.58
N PRO A 814 9.23 10.52 57.48
CA PRO A 814 9.14 9.60 56.32
C PRO A 814 8.05 8.46 56.43
N GLY A 815 7.87 7.64 55.39
CA GLY A 815 7.88 6.15 55.57
C GLY A 815 6.63 5.28 55.31
N LYS A 816 6.83 4.19 54.53
CA LYS A 816 5.98 2.99 54.23
C LYS A 816 5.85 2.00 55.43
N PRO A 817 4.99 0.93 55.46
CA PRO A 817 4.63 -0.08 54.40
C PRO A 817 3.08 -0.32 54.25
N GLY A 818 2.47 -1.45 53.83
CA GLY A 818 2.88 -2.85 53.49
C GLY A 818 1.75 -3.73 52.88
N ASP A 819 1.91 -5.06 52.80
CA ASP A 819 1.05 -6.05 52.09
C ASP A 819 0.36 -7.12 52.99
N SER A 820 -0.70 -7.81 52.50
CA SER A 820 -0.99 -9.27 52.72
C SER A 820 -2.28 -9.79 51.99
N ASP A 821 -2.48 -11.11 51.91
CA ASP A 821 -3.27 -11.87 50.90
C ASP A 821 -4.67 -12.45 51.33
N LEU A 822 -5.20 -13.42 50.52
CA LEU A 822 -6.31 -14.41 50.73
C LEU A 822 -7.74 -13.95 50.30
N GLU A 823 -8.67 -14.78 49.78
CA GLU A 823 -8.67 -16.18 49.28
C GLU A 823 -9.85 -16.44 48.28
N SER A 824 -10.16 -17.69 47.88
CA SER A 824 -11.32 -18.05 47.03
C SER A 824 -11.96 -19.41 47.33
N PRO A 825 -13.30 -19.52 47.19
CA PRO A 825 -13.99 -20.68 46.58
C PRO A 825 -15.08 -20.23 45.57
N GLY A 826 -15.78 -21.07 44.79
CA GLY A 826 -15.82 -22.53 44.62
C GLY A 826 -16.83 -22.91 43.50
N ASP A 827 -16.84 -24.15 43.03
CA ASP A 827 -17.52 -24.61 41.78
C ASP A 827 -18.90 -25.29 41.98
N THR A 828 -19.80 -25.22 40.98
CA THR A 828 -20.72 -26.30 40.50
C THR A 828 -21.76 -25.84 39.44
N GLY A 829 -22.08 -26.72 38.47
CA GLY A 829 -23.29 -26.66 37.59
C GLY A 829 -24.45 -27.54 38.12
N PRO A 830 -25.50 -27.95 37.34
CA PRO A 830 -25.50 -28.14 35.86
C PRO A 830 -26.83 -27.88 35.06
N GLN A 831 -26.76 -28.11 33.73
CA GLN A 831 -27.78 -28.64 32.78
C GLN A 831 -29.17 -27.97 32.48
N GLN A 832 -29.33 -27.66 31.17
CA GLN A 832 -30.44 -27.84 30.19
C GLN A 832 -31.88 -28.26 30.63
N PRO A 833 -32.93 -27.83 29.87
CA PRO A 833 -33.38 -28.64 28.72
C PRO A 833 -33.86 -27.88 27.44
N GLU A 834 -34.15 -28.66 26.38
CA GLU A 834 -35.11 -28.56 25.26
C GLU A 834 -35.86 -27.22 24.97
N SER A 835 -35.99 -26.64 23.76
CA SER A 835 -36.10 -27.05 22.33
C SER A 835 -37.53 -27.21 21.75
N SER A 836 -38.03 -26.21 20.99
CA SER A 836 -38.99 -26.40 19.86
C SER A 836 -39.20 -25.14 19.00
N ASP A 837 -39.59 -25.34 17.74
CA ASP A 837 -39.95 -24.41 16.65
C ASP A 837 -40.71 -23.10 17.01
N SER A 838 -40.61 -22.00 16.24
CA SER A 838 -41.15 -21.95 14.86
C SER A 838 -40.86 -20.65 14.06
N LYS A 839 -41.02 -20.74 12.73
CA LYS A 839 -41.14 -19.63 11.73
C LYS A 839 -42.61 -19.22 11.59
N PRO A 840 -42.97 -17.97 11.21
CA PRO A 840 -42.57 -17.28 9.97
C PRO A 840 -42.14 -15.80 10.21
N GLY A 841 -41.83 -14.96 9.21
CA GLY A 841 -41.82 -15.09 7.74
C GLY A 841 -41.00 -13.94 7.13
N GLY A 842 -40.77 -13.93 5.81
CA GLY A 842 -39.80 -13.02 5.18
C GLY A 842 -40.41 -11.94 4.28
N THR A 843 -39.81 -10.76 4.30
CA THR A 843 -39.81 -9.75 3.22
C THR A 843 -38.35 -9.44 2.85
N GLY A 844 -38.04 -9.41 1.56
CA GLY A 844 -36.68 -9.18 1.06
C GLY A 844 -36.42 -7.69 0.78
N PRO A 845 -35.18 -7.19 0.94
CA PRO A 845 -34.81 -5.85 0.50
C PRO A 845 -34.96 -5.71 -1.02
N GLN A 846 -35.62 -4.65 -1.47
CA GLN A 846 -35.68 -4.30 -2.90
C GLN A 846 -34.44 -3.51 -3.32
N GLN A 847 -34.02 -3.69 -4.57
CA GLN A 847 -32.92 -2.99 -5.20
C GLN A 847 -33.45 -1.73 -5.91
N PRO A 848 -32.99 -0.50 -5.57
CA PRO A 848 -33.26 0.70 -6.36
C PRO A 848 -32.60 0.63 -7.75
N GLY A 849 -33.27 1.17 -8.77
CA GLY A 849 -32.84 1.08 -10.17
C GLY A 849 -32.05 2.29 -10.69
N ASN A 850 -31.45 2.12 -11.87
CA ASN A 850 -30.75 3.18 -12.60
C ASN A 850 -31.68 4.31 -13.07
N SER A 851 -31.12 5.50 -13.24
CA SER A 851 -31.58 6.51 -14.20
C SER A 851 -30.39 7.04 -15.01
N ASP A 852 -30.46 6.95 -16.34
CA ASP A 852 -29.39 7.40 -17.24
C ASP A 852 -29.42 8.93 -17.47
N SER A 853 -28.24 9.56 -17.56
CA SER A 853 -28.06 10.90 -18.14
C SER A 853 -26.60 11.15 -18.50
N LYS A 854 -26.30 11.14 -19.81
CA LYS A 854 -24.96 11.36 -20.38
C LYS A 854 -24.93 12.66 -21.22
N PRO A 855 -24.05 13.62 -20.92
CA PRO A 855 -23.65 14.65 -21.88
C PRO A 855 -22.50 14.17 -22.79
N GLU A 856 -22.53 14.57 -24.06
CA GLU A 856 -21.45 14.39 -25.03
C GLU A 856 -20.86 15.75 -25.44
N LEU A 857 -19.55 15.81 -25.69
CA LEU A 857 -18.81 16.86 -26.42
C LEU A 857 -17.50 16.21 -26.98
N PRO A 858 -16.84 16.78 -28.02
CA PRO A 858 -16.42 15.95 -29.16
C PRO A 858 -14.90 15.92 -29.45
N GLU A 859 -14.54 15.11 -30.44
CA GLU A 859 -13.19 14.95 -30.99
C GLU A 859 -12.65 16.23 -31.67
N ASN A 860 -11.32 16.34 -31.76
CA ASN A 860 -10.68 16.96 -32.93
C ASN A 860 -9.25 16.44 -33.15
N THR A 861 -8.86 16.33 -34.41
CA THR A 861 -7.50 15.99 -34.89
C THR A 861 -6.68 17.29 -35.08
N ASP A 862 -5.41 17.36 -35.52
CA ASP A 862 -4.57 16.43 -36.29
C ASP A 862 -3.05 16.76 -36.19
N SER A 863 -2.22 15.88 -36.75
CA SER A 863 -0.97 16.15 -37.50
C SER A 863 0.34 16.59 -36.80
N GLN A 864 1.30 15.66 -36.91
CA GLN A 864 2.61 15.81 -37.57
C GLN A 864 3.93 16.03 -36.79
N ARG A 865 4.98 15.50 -37.44
CA ARG A 865 6.39 15.31 -37.07
C ARG A 865 7.21 15.62 -38.34
N PRO A 866 8.45 16.14 -38.26
CA PRO A 866 9.56 15.29 -38.74
C PRO A 866 10.95 15.46 -38.06
N GLU A 867 11.51 14.31 -37.67
CA GLU A 867 12.88 13.83 -38.04
C GLU A 867 14.20 14.48 -37.52
N ALA A 868 15.31 13.80 -37.87
CA ALA A 868 16.72 14.05 -37.52
C ALA A 868 17.59 13.80 -38.80
N PRO A 869 18.94 13.96 -38.80
CA PRO A 869 19.82 12.77 -38.63
C PRO A 869 21.30 13.04 -38.18
N GLY A 870 22.16 11.99 -38.20
CA GLY A 870 23.65 12.06 -38.14
C GLY A 870 24.28 11.79 -36.75
N SER A 871 25.06 10.73 -36.46
CA SER A 871 26.26 10.11 -37.08
C SER A 871 27.56 10.96 -36.90
N THR A 872 28.79 10.46 -36.72
CA THR A 872 29.39 9.09 -36.72
C THR A 872 30.47 8.82 -35.61
N ASP A 873 30.59 7.53 -35.27
CA ASP A 873 31.70 6.64 -34.80
C ASP A 873 33.11 7.01 -34.20
N SER A 874 33.82 5.94 -33.82
CA SER A 874 35.28 5.64 -33.82
C SER A 874 36.18 5.76 -32.57
N LYS A 875 37.30 5.00 -32.60
CA LYS A 875 38.30 4.60 -31.55
C LYS A 875 39.76 4.89 -32.06
N PRO A 876 40.94 4.53 -31.42
CA PRO A 876 41.27 3.67 -30.26
C PRO A 876 41.95 4.47 -29.09
N GLY A 877 43.14 4.25 -28.48
CA GLY A 877 44.21 3.21 -28.50
C GLY A 877 45.27 3.37 -27.35
N ASP A 878 45.99 2.30 -27.01
CA ASP A 878 47.08 2.13 -26.00
C ASP A 878 46.64 2.19 -24.48
N THR A 879 47.46 2.30 -23.42
CA THR A 879 48.43 1.30 -22.85
C THR A 879 48.42 1.34 -21.28
N GLY A 880 48.75 0.23 -20.57
CA GLY A 880 49.16 0.13 -19.13
C GLY A 880 48.15 0.52 -18.00
N SER A 881 48.13 0.10 -16.72
CA SER A 881 48.88 -0.85 -15.83
C SER A 881 49.73 -0.22 -14.69
N GLN A 882 49.25 -0.29 -13.41
CA GLN A 882 49.99 -0.67 -12.16
C GLN A 882 49.20 -0.35 -10.85
N GLN A 883 49.68 -0.87 -9.71
CA GLN A 883 49.16 -0.75 -8.33
C GLN A 883 50.33 -0.92 -7.34
N PRO A 884 50.46 -0.06 -6.31
CA PRO A 884 50.57 -0.47 -4.88
C PRO A 884 49.52 0.29 -4.03
N GLU A 885 48.86 -0.19 -2.96
CA GLU A 885 49.20 -0.87 -1.68
C GLU A 885 48.81 0.04 -0.48
N GLU A 886 48.66 -0.57 0.70
CA GLU A 886 48.16 0.03 1.95
C GLU A 886 49.19 -0.16 3.08
N PRO A 887 49.20 0.70 4.10
CA PRO A 887 49.68 0.29 5.43
C PRO A 887 48.62 0.52 6.53
N ASP A 888 48.49 -0.46 7.43
CA ASP A 888 47.71 -0.35 8.67
C ASP A 888 48.51 0.38 9.78
N THR A 889 47.79 0.92 10.78
CA THR A 889 48.31 1.13 12.15
C THR A 889 47.14 1.41 13.10
N GLU A 890 47.06 0.68 14.22
CA GLU A 890 46.00 0.85 15.24
C GLU A 890 46.44 1.77 16.38
N THR A 891 45.58 2.72 16.79
CA THR A 891 45.54 3.33 18.14
C THR A 891 44.10 3.81 18.42
N ASP A 892 43.72 3.84 19.70
CA ASP A 892 42.35 3.99 20.21
C ASP A 892 41.41 5.02 19.54
N LYS A 893 40.13 4.61 19.41
CA LYS A 893 38.96 5.51 19.44
C LYS A 893 37.65 4.78 19.78
N LYS A 894 36.71 5.55 20.36
CA LYS A 894 35.30 5.20 20.57
C LYS A 894 34.67 4.59 19.31
N ASP A 895 33.72 3.67 19.47
CA ASP A 895 32.99 3.03 18.36
C ASP A 895 32.20 4.05 17.53
N THR A 896 32.87 4.58 16.50
CA THR A 896 32.25 5.38 15.44
C THR A 896 32.19 4.54 14.19
N THR A 897 31.17 3.69 14.09
CA THR A 897 30.89 2.90 12.89
C THR A 897 30.80 3.86 11.68
N PRO A 898 31.67 3.76 10.65
CA PRO A 898 31.80 4.80 9.64
C PRO A 898 30.54 4.92 8.78
N LYS A 899 29.89 6.09 8.80
CA LYS A 899 28.66 6.36 8.05
C LYS A 899 28.91 6.15 6.55
N LEU A 900 28.11 5.28 5.92
CA LEU A 900 28.37 4.81 4.57
C LEU A 900 28.18 5.91 3.52
N LEU A 901 29.27 6.28 2.84
CA LEU A 901 29.29 7.23 1.73
C LEU A 901 29.78 6.55 0.44
N LEU A 902 28.89 6.38 -0.51
CA LEU A 902 29.15 5.80 -1.82
C LEU A 902 29.18 6.92 -2.86
N CYS A 903 30.29 7.02 -3.59
CA CYS A 903 30.44 7.91 -4.73
C CYS A 903 30.39 7.10 -6.03
N ARG A 904 29.81 7.65 -7.11
CA ARG A 904 29.85 7.11 -8.47
C ARG A 904 30.10 8.20 -9.51
N VAL A 905 30.72 7.84 -10.63
CA VAL A 905 31.08 8.80 -11.70
C VAL A 905 30.58 8.32 -13.06
N SER A 906 29.71 9.10 -13.70
CA SER A 906 29.42 8.97 -15.14
C SER A 906 30.29 9.94 -15.96
N SER A 907 30.53 9.60 -17.23
CA SER A 907 31.55 10.22 -18.09
C SER A 907 31.00 10.60 -19.45
N THR A 908 31.31 11.79 -19.94
CA THR A 908 31.18 12.19 -21.36
C THR A 908 32.56 12.30 -22.02
N LYS A 909 32.64 12.76 -23.29
CA LYS A 909 33.92 13.03 -23.98
C LYS A 909 34.79 14.07 -23.23
N THR A 910 34.20 15.01 -22.50
CA THR A 910 34.88 16.21 -21.94
C THR A 910 34.40 16.61 -20.53
N SER A 911 33.60 15.78 -19.85
CA SER A 911 33.16 16.05 -18.48
C SER A 911 32.88 14.78 -17.69
N HIS A 912 32.97 14.85 -16.37
CA HIS A 912 32.51 13.82 -15.45
C HIS A 912 31.41 14.36 -14.54
N THR A 913 30.36 13.56 -14.31
CA THR A 913 29.34 13.86 -13.30
C THR A 913 29.54 12.92 -12.13
N ILE A 914 29.93 13.49 -10.99
CA ILE A 914 30.18 12.81 -9.73
C ILE A 914 28.86 12.86 -8.94
N ARG A 915 28.37 11.71 -8.45
CA ARG A 915 27.13 11.57 -7.68
C ARG A 915 27.38 10.75 -6.42
N TRP A 916 26.70 11.05 -5.32
CA TRP A 916 26.83 10.33 -4.05
C TRP A 916 25.50 10.21 -3.29
N ASN A 917 25.41 9.30 -2.31
CA ASN A 917 24.26 9.27 -1.39
C ASN A 917 24.39 10.35 -0.31
N SER A 918 23.24 10.79 0.21
CA SER A 918 23.17 11.66 1.38
C SER A 918 23.69 10.96 2.65
N VAL A 919 24.17 11.76 3.61
CA VAL A 919 24.56 11.33 4.96
C VAL A 919 23.76 12.18 5.94
N LYS A 920 22.83 11.58 6.72
CA LYS A 920 21.78 12.29 7.50
C LYS A 920 22.29 13.46 8.34
N SER A 921 23.52 13.41 8.85
CA SER A 921 24.09 14.42 9.77
C SER A 921 25.03 15.44 9.10
N ALA A 922 25.11 15.50 7.76
CA ALA A 922 26.09 16.31 7.02
C ALA A 922 25.52 17.66 6.55
N ASP A 923 26.23 18.75 6.83
CA ASP A 923 25.88 20.10 6.40
C ASP A 923 26.36 20.41 4.96
N GLY A 924 27.26 19.58 4.44
CA GLY A 924 27.75 19.67 3.08
C GLY A 924 28.76 18.59 2.72
N TYR A 925 29.25 18.70 1.48
CA TYR A 925 30.20 17.77 0.89
C TYR A 925 31.38 18.50 0.26
N GLU A 926 32.59 17.98 0.47
CA GLU A 926 33.78 18.40 -0.26
C GLU A 926 34.13 17.36 -1.31
N ILE A 927 34.12 17.77 -2.58
CA ILE A 927 34.50 16.93 -3.71
C ILE A 927 35.99 17.13 -3.97
N TYR A 928 36.75 16.04 -3.87
CA TYR A 928 38.17 16.00 -4.20
C TYR A 928 38.37 15.26 -5.51
N GLY A 929 39.35 15.68 -6.31
CA GLY A 929 39.73 14.96 -7.52
C GLY A 929 41.04 15.42 -8.15
N ALA A 930 41.49 14.64 -9.13
CA ALA A 930 42.69 14.88 -9.93
C ALA A 930 42.70 14.00 -11.19
N GLU A 931 43.60 14.26 -12.15
CA GLU A 931 44.06 13.22 -13.08
C GLU A 931 44.66 12.05 -12.28
N SER A 932 44.49 10.80 -12.73
CA SER A 932 44.76 9.60 -11.92
C SER A 932 46.17 9.56 -11.30
N ASN A 933 47.18 10.09 -11.99
CA ASN A 933 48.58 10.03 -11.57
C ASN A 933 49.02 11.27 -10.76
N ARG A 934 48.13 12.24 -10.50
CA ARG A 934 48.43 13.47 -9.75
C ARG A 934 47.93 13.39 -8.29
N LYS A 935 48.45 14.23 -7.40
CA LYS A 935 47.91 14.38 -6.02
C LYS A 935 46.50 14.99 -6.08
N TYR A 936 45.62 14.57 -5.16
CA TYR A 936 44.26 15.09 -5.05
C TYR A 936 44.25 16.59 -4.72
N LYS A 937 43.29 17.34 -5.28
CA LYS A 937 42.93 18.69 -4.84
C LYS A 937 41.44 18.74 -4.50
N ARG A 938 41.03 19.63 -3.59
CA ARG A 938 39.60 19.94 -3.37
C ARG A 938 39.13 20.73 -4.60
N LEU A 939 38.16 20.17 -5.33
CA LEU A 939 37.63 20.76 -6.56
C LEU A 939 36.41 21.64 -6.31
N GLN A 940 35.57 21.27 -5.33
CA GLN A 940 34.41 22.05 -4.94
C GLN A 940 33.96 21.73 -3.49
N THR A 941 33.33 22.70 -2.82
CA THR A 941 32.48 22.48 -1.65
C THR A 941 31.02 22.70 -2.04
N VAL A 942 30.09 21.86 -1.60
CA VAL A 942 28.64 22.00 -1.86
C VAL A 942 27.82 21.79 -0.57
N SER A 943 26.57 22.27 -0.56
CA SER A 943 25.63 22.22 0.56
C SER A 943 25.00 20.82 0.78
N LYS A 944 24.31 20.62 1.92
CA LYS A 944 23.60 19.36 2.25
C LYS A 944 22.61 18.90 1.16
N LYS A 945 21.95 19.84 0.46
CA LYS A 945 21.00 19.57 -0.65
C LYS A 945 21.68 19.02 -1.92
N SER A 946 23.01 19.09 -2.06
CA SER A 946 23.73 18.68 -3.26
C SER A 946 24.18 17.21 -3.22
N GLY A 947 23.54 16.33 -4.00
CA GLY A 947 23.95 14.93 -4.22
C GLY A 947 24.77 14.68 -5.50
N THR A 948 25.09 15.74 -6.27
CA THR A 948 25.75 15.65 -7.59
C THR A 948 26.59 16.89 -7.89
N TRP A 949 27.69 16.72 -8.63
CA TRP A 949 28.50 17.81 -9.17
C TRP A 949 29.17 17.42 -10.51
N LYS A 950 29.32 18.37 -11.44
CA LYS A 950 29.82 18.11 -12.80
C LYS A 950 31.15 18.82 -13.09
N HIS A 951 32.23 18.04 -13.14
CA HIS A 951 33.56 18.51 -13.53
C HIS A 951 33.59 18.68 -15.06
N LYS A 952 33.54 19.93 -15.54
CA LYS A 952 33.60 20.31 -16.97
C LYS A 952 35.06 20.48 -17.44
N LYS A 953 35.26 20.72 -18.75
CA LYS A 953 36.57 21.03 -19.39
C LYS A 953 37.67 19.95 -19.21
N LEU A 954 37.28 18.67 -19.14
CA LEU A 954 38.21 17.55 -19.04
C LEU A 954 38.77 17.13 -20.41
N LYS A 955 40.02 16.66 -20.43
CA LYS A 955 40.68 16.14 -21.64
C LYS A 955 40.04 14.80 -22.05
N LYS A 956 39.81 14.60 -23.35
CA LYS A 956 39.26 13.36 -23.95
C LYS A 956 40.18 12.16 -23.66
N GLY A 957 39.59 11.00 -23.39
CA GLY A 957 40.31 9.73 -23.17
C GLY A 957 41.25 9.67 -21.97
N LYS A 958 41.20 10.63 -21.02
CA LYS A 958 42.07 10.66 -19.83
C LYS A 958 41.35 10.16 -18.59
N SER A 959 42.07 9.45 -17.74
CA SER A 959 41.56 8.91 -16.48
C SER A 959 41.74 9.90 -15.34
N TYR A 960 40.66 10.09 -14.57
CA TYR A 960 40.58 10.97 -13.41
C TYR A 960 40.08 10.17 -12.20
N LYS A 961 40.55 10.57 -11.02
CA LYS A 961 40.16 9.98 -9.73
C LYS A 961 39.46 11.01 -8.85
N TYR A 962 38.47 10.58 -8.08
CA TYR A 962 37.65 11.40 -7.19
C TYR A 962 37.43 10.71 -5.85
N TYR A 963 37.10 11.49 -4.82
CA TYR A 963 36.36 11.03 -3.65
C TYR A 963 35.51 12.19 -3.10
N VAL A 964 34.53 11.87 -2.28
CA VAL A 964 33.68 12.86 -1.58
C VAL A 964 33.88 12.71 -0.08
N LYS A 965 34.00 13.83 0.64
CA LYS A 965 33.92 13.88 2.11
C LYS A 965 32.62 14.54 2.52
N ALA A 966 31.83 13.88 3.36
CA ALA A 966 30.71 14.52 4.06
C ALA A 966 31.23 15.19 5.33
N TYR A 967 30.80 16.42 5.63
CA TYR A 967 31.23 17.14 6.84
C TYR A 967 30.04 17.71 7.64
N LYS A 968 30.24 17.85 8.95
CA LYS A 968 29.43 18.70 9.83
C LYS A 968 30.22 19.96 10.21
N LYS A 969 29.56 21.10 10.32
CA LYS A 969 30.09 22.31 10.97
C LYS A 969 29.92 22.15 12.48
N VAL A 970 30.97 22.43 13.24
CA VAL A 970 30.91 22.58 14.70
C VAL A 970 31.70 23.83 15.05
N GLY A 971 30.98 24.90 15.39
CA GLY A 971 31.52 26.26 15.39
C GLY A 971 32.19 26.59 14.04
N LYS A 972 33.36 27.24 14.11
CA LYS A 972 34.16 27.61 12.92
C LYS A 972 34.91 26.43 12.25
N LYS A 973 34.79 25.19 12.75
CA LYS A 973 35.52 24.00 12.25
C LYS A 973 34.62 23.04 11.47
N ARG A 974 35.16 22.37 10.44
CA ARG A 974 34.50 21.28 9.70
C ARG A 974 35.00 19.93 10.18
N ILE A 975 34.12 19.10 10.74
CA ILE A 975 34.42 17.72 11.14
C ILE A 975 33.98 16.78 10.02
N ILE A 976 34.87 15.89 9.57
CA ILE A 976 34.54 14.91 8.52
C ILE A 976 33.78 13.73 9.15
N LEU A 977 32.58 13.46 8.62
CA LEU A 977 31.68 12.39 9.09
C LEU A 977 31.89 11.07 8.34
N ALA A 978 32.24 11.18 7.06
CA ALA A 978 32.40 10.07 6.15
C ALA A 978 33.28 10.48 4.97
N GLN A 979 34.04 9.53 4.41
CA GLN A 979 34.76 9.68 3.16
C GLN A 979 34.38 8.53 2.24
N SER A 980 34.09 8.82 0.97
CA SER A 980 33.83 7.77 -0.01
C SER A 980 35.10 6.99 -0.34
N LEU A 981 34.94 5.73 -0.77
CA LEU A 981 36.03 5.07 -1.49
C LEU A 981 36.47 5.93 -2.69
N PRO A 982 37.78 5.98 -3.01
CA PRO A 982 38.28 6.56 -4.25
C PRO A 982 37.62 5.92 -5.48
N VAL A 983 37.16 6.73 -6.42
CA VAL A 983 36.56 6.26 -7.68
C VAL A 983 37.30 6.83 -8.87
N TYR A 984 37.53 5.99 -9.87
CA TYR A 984 38.33 6.31 -11.05
C TYR A 984 37.48 6.13 -12.29
N SER A 985 37.48 7.12 -13.15
CA SER A 985 36.68 7.15 -14.38
C SER A 985 37.51 7.75 -15.51
N THR A 986 37.29 7.30 -16.73
CA THR A 986 37.97 7.78 -17.94
C THR A 986 36.97 8.52 -18.82
N THR A 987 37.34 9.68 -19.34
CA THR A 987 36.49 10.42 -20.29
C THR A 987 36.32 9.62 -21.58
N MET A 988 35.14 9.70 -22.20
CA MET A 988 34.80 8.89 -23.37
C MET A 988 35.71 9.19 -24.56
N GLY A 989 35.90 8.20 -25.43
CA GLY A 989 36.68 8.35 -26.67
C GLY A 989 38.19 8.17 -26.50
N GLY A 990 38.64 7.59 -25.39
CA GLY A 990 39.96 6.93 -25.29
C GLY A 990 39.84 5.41 -25.43
N LYS A 991 40.97 4.70 -25.28
CA LYS A 991 41.05 3.24 -25.43
C LYS A 991 40.23 2.46 -24.42
N TYR A 992 40.41 2.77 -23.13
CA TYR A 992 39.77 2.06 -22.03
C TYR A 992 38.45 2.73 -21.68
N GLY A 993 37.39 1.93 -21.57
CA GLY A 993 36.08 2.39 -21.06
C GLY A 993 35.94 2.23 -19.55
N ASN A 994 34.81 2.73 -19.04
CA ASN A 994 34.40 2.55 -17.65
C ASN A 994 33.49 1.33 -17.48
N PRO A 995 33.42 0.73 -16.28
CA PRO A 995 32.42 -0.27 -15.94
C PRO A 995 30.99 0.22 -16.22
N SER A 996 30.20 -0.58 -16.93
CA SER A 996 28.81 -0.26 -17.31
C SER A 996 27.77 -1.19 -16.70
N LYS A 997 28.14 -2.43 -16.35
CA LYS A 997 27.26 -3.39 -15.66
C LYS A 997 28.06 -4.22 -14.66
N ILE A 998 27.42 -4.58 -13.55
CA ILE A 998 27.93 -5.50 -12.53
C ILE A 998 26.91 -6.62 -12.40
N VAL A 999 27.38 -7.86 -12.55
CA VAL A 999 26.57 -9.07 -12.42
C VAL A 999 26.98 -9.78 -11.14
N VAL A 1000 26.00 -10.17 -10.31
CA VAL A 1000 26.21 -10.94 -9.07
C VAL A 1000 25.43 -12.25 -9.21
N LYS A 1001 26.04 -13.41 -8.93
CA LYS A 1001 25.34 -14.71 -9.12
C LYS A 1001 24.16 -14.91 -8.16
N LYS A 1002 24.17 -14.25 -6.99
CA LYS A 1002 23.03 -14.17 -6.06
C LYS A 1002 22.95 -12.74 -5.49
N THR A 1003 21.74 -12.17 -5.46
CA THR A 1003 21.42 -10.85 -4.88
C THR A 1003 20.99 -10.92 -3.41
N ARG A 1004 20.54 -12.08 -2.95
CA ARG A 1004 20.28 -12.42 -1.53
C ARG A 1004 21.21 -13.58 -1.13
N VAL A 1005 21.84 -13.49 0.04
CA VAL A 1005 22.79 -14.51 0.54
C VAL A 1005 22.56 -14.77 2.03
N ASN A 1006 22.22 -16.01 2.39
CA ASN A 1006 22.12 -16.47 3.78
C ASN A 1006 23.48 -17.00 4.24
N VAL A 1007 23.89 -16.68 5.48
CA VAL A 1007 25.17 -17.11 6.08
C VAL A 1007 24.94 -17.50 7.53
N LYS A 1008 25.34 -18.71 7.96
CA LYS A 1008 25.31 -19.11 9.38
C LYS A 1008 26.39 -18.37 10.19
N LEU A 1009 26.22 -18.24 11.49
CA LEU A 1009 27.10 -17.44 12.35
C LEU A 1009 28.56 -17.94 12.28
N ARG A 1010 29.53 -17.02 12.23
CA ARG A 1010 30.98 -17.26 12.04
C ARG A 1010 31.37 -17.96 10.73
N LYS A 1011 30.44 -18.43 9.88
CA LYS A 1011 30.74 -19.06 8.58
C LYS A 1011 31.06 -18.03 7.49
N LYS A 1012 31.70 -18.50 6.41
CA LYS A 1012 32.20 -17.69 5.29
C LYS A 1012 31.52 -18.09 3.97
N VAL A 1013 31.17 -17.10 3.14
CA VAL A 1013 30.59 -17.31 1.79
C VAL A 1013 31.24 -16.35 0.80
N ARG A 1014 31.64 -16.83 -0.39
CA ARG A 1014 32.27 -15.99 -1.42
C ARG A 1014 31.26 -15.50 -2.45
N LEU A 1015 31.13 -14.19 -2.60
CA LEU A 1015 30.39 -13.57 -3.69
C LEU A 1015 31.09 -13.83 -5.02
N ARG A 1016 30.37 -14.41 -5.99
CA ARG A 1016 30.79 -14.43 -7.40
C ARG A 1016 30.21 -13.19 -8.09
N VAL A 1017 31.09 -12.28 -8.50
CA VAL A 1017 30.76 -10.99 -9.09
C VAL A 1017 31.61 -10.74 -10.33
N GLU A 1018 30.97 -10.28 -11.39
CA GLU A 1018 31.59 -9.96 -12.67
C GLU A 1018 31.31 -8.52 -13.06
N VAL A 1019 32.26 -7.88 -13.76
CA VAL A 1019 32.17 -6.48 -14.18
C VAL A 1019 32.38 -6.41 -15.68
N THR A 1020 31.40 -5.85 -16.40
CA THR A 1020 31.45 -5.73 -17.87
C THR A 1020 31.43 -4.26 -18.30
N GLY A 1021 32.02 -4.00 -19.48
CA GLY A 1021 32.17 -2.66 -20.05
C GLY A 1021 33.10 -2.64 -21.26
N ARG A 1022 33.00 -1.60 -22.09
CA ARG A 1022 33.68 -1.48 -23.39
C ARG A 1022 35.21 -1.35 -23.21
N LYS A 1023 35.98 -2.40 -23.49
CA LYS A 1023 37.45 -2.47 -23.31
C LYS A 1023 37.88 -1.98 -21.90
N LEU A 1024 37.51 -2.69 -20.83
CA LEU A 1024 38.03 -2.40 -19.47
C LEU A 1024 39.52 -2.77 -19.35
N ASN A 1025 40.31 -1.98 -18.59
CA ASN A 1025 41.66 -2.39 -18.16
C ASN A 1025 41.58 -3.41 -16.99
N LYS A 1026 42.72 -3.98 -16.58
CA LYS A 1026 42.77 -4.95 -15.45
C LYS A 1026 42.17 -4.38 -14.16
N THR A 1027 42.35 -3.09 -13.89
CA THR A 1027 41.81 -2.40 -12.69
C THR A 1027 40.30 -2.18 -12.77
N GLY A 1028 39.77 -1.88 -13.95
CA GLY A 1028 38.33 -1.69 -14.20
C GLY A 1028 37.50 -2.95 -13.99
N LYS A 1029 38.12 -4.13 -14.11
CA LYS A 1029 37.51 -5.43 -13.77
C LYS A 1029 37.50 -5.73 -12.26
N LYS A 1030 38.24 -4.98 -11.42
CA LYS A 1030 38.28 -5.24 -9.97
C LYS A 1030 37.01 -4.72 -9.30
N VAL A 1031 36.45 -5.56 -8.41
CA VAL A 1031 35.36 -5.22 -7.50
C VAL A 1031 35.93 -4.93 -6.12
N ARG A 1032 35.34 -3.97 -5.41
CA ARG A 1032 35.56 -3.70 -3.99
C ARG A 1032 34.27 -3.94 -3.23
N TYR A 1033 34.37 -4.32 -1.97
CA TYR A 1033 33.23 -4.76 -1.17
C TYR A 1033 33.14 -3.93 0.11
N VAL A 1034 31.94 -3.43 0.42
CA VAL A 1034 31.67 -2.67 1.65
C VAL A 1034 30.37 -3.18 2.26
N SER A 1035 30.35 -3.40 3.57
CA SER A 1035 29.14 -3.76 4.32
C SER A 1035 28.46 -2.50 4.87
N SER A 1036 27.13 -2.42 4.80
CA SER A 1036 26.36 -1.37 5.48
C SER A 1036 26.42 -1.49 7.01
N ASN A 1037 26.74 -2.68 7.53
CA ASN A 1037 26.95 -2.90 8.95
C ASN A 1037 28.09 -3.93 9.18
N PRO A 1038 29.34 -3.45 9.35
CA PRO A 1038 30.51 -4.29 9.64
C PRO A 1038 30.47 -5.09 10.95
N SER A 1039 29.51 -4.82 11.84
CA SER A 1039 29.26 -5.62 13.06
C SER A 1039 28.40 -6.87 12.78
N VAL A 1040 27.50 -6.80 11.79
CA VAL A 1040 26.65 -7.92 11.34
C VAL A 1040 27.41 -8.79 10.34
N VAL A 1041 28.04 -8.18 9.33
CA VAL A 1041 28.86 -8.86 8.31
C VAL A 1041 30.18 -8.14 8.08
N LYS A 1042 31.31 -8.84 8.28
CA LYS A 1042 32.61 -8.43 7.70
C LYS A 1042 32.68 -8.97 6.27
N VAL A 1043 33.09 -8.15 5.31
CA VAL A 1043 33.40 -8.58 3.94
C VAL A 1043 34.86 -8.25 3.63
N SER A 1044 35.53 -9.13 2.91
CA SER A 1044 36.94 -8.98 2.49
C SER A 1044 37.06 -8.35 1.10
N ASN A 1045 38.27 -7.86 0.78
CA ASN A 1045 38.64 -7.39 -0.56
C ASN A 1045 38.42 -8.43 -1.68
N GLN A 1046 38.43 -9.74 -1.37
CA GLN A 1046 38.13 -10.84 -2.29
C GLN A 1046 36.64 -11.20 -2.43
N GLY A 1047 35.74 -10.47 -1.76
CA GLY A 1047 34.30 -10.73 -1.78
C GLY A 1047 33.85 -11.89 -0.89
N ILE A 1048 34.71 -12.36 0.02
CA ILE A 1048 34.33 -13.35 1.04
C ILE A 1048 33.64 -12.60 2.19
N ILE A 1049 32.35 -12.86 2.33
CA ILE A 1049 31.47 -12.49 3.46
C ILE A 1049 31.79 -13.39 4.65
N THR A 1050 31.75 -12.85 5.86
CA THR A 1050 31.76 -13.58 7.14
C THR A 1050 30.64 -13.05 8.04
N GLY A 1051 29.74 -13.93 8.49
CA GLY A 1051 28.68 -13.56 9.44
C GLY A 1051 29.25 -13.35 10.85
N LYS A 1052 29.08 -12.17 11.44
CA LYS A 1052 29.62 -11.79 12.76
C LYS A 1052 28.56 -11.78 13.88
N LYS A 1053 27.38 -11.23 13.61
CA LYS A 1053 26.25 -11.11 14.55
C LYS A 1053 24.95 -11.40 13.79
N ARG A 1054 23.97 -12.05 14.43
CA ARG A 1054 22.63 -12.29 13.86
C ARG A 1054 22.02 -10.95 13.41
N GLY A 1055 21.44 -10.91 12.21
CA GLY A 1055 20.86 -9.70 11.64
C GLY A 1055 20.88 -9.69 10.11
N SER A 1056 20.51 -8.56 9.50
CA SER A 1056 20.56 -8.36 8.04
C SER A 1056 21.35 -7.08 7.71
N CYS A 1057 22.01 -7.06 6.56
CA CYS A 1057 22.73 -5.87 6.06
C CYS A 1057 22.90 -5.93 4.54
N THR A 1058 23.34 -4.83 3.92
CA THR A 1058 23.70 -4.80 2.49
C THR A 1058 25.21 -4.85 2.32
N VAL A 1059 25.71 -5.79 1.52
CA VAL A 1059 27.06 -5.76 0.96
C VAL A 1059 27.01 -5.13 -0.44
N TYR A 1060 27.72 -4.03 -0.61
CA TYR A 1060 27.84 -3.31 -1.88
C TYR A 1060 29.02 -3.86 -2.67
N CYS A 1061 28.75 -4.35 -3.88
CA CYS A 1061 29.75 -4.78 -4.83
C CYS A 1061 30.06 -3.62 -5.79
N ILE A 1062 31.19 -2.94 -5.59
CA ILE A 1062 31.51 -1.63 -6.17
C ILE A 1062 32.65 -1.74 -7.18
N ALA A 1063 32.40 -1.35 -8.44
CA ALA A 1063 33.41 -1.29 -9.49
C ALA A 1063 34.29 -0.02 -9.41
N GLN A 1064 35.28 0.10 -10.30
CA GLN A 1064 36.31 1.15 -10.22
C GLN A 1064 35.74 2.59 -10.30
N ASN A 1065 34.71 2.83 -11.12
CA ASN A 1065 34.02 4.12 -11.26
C ASN A 1065 32.95 4.39 -10.19
N GLY A 1066 32.79 3.50 -9.21
CA GLY A 1066 31.77 3.61 -8.17
C GLY A 1066 30.38 3.15 -8.59
N TRP A 1067 30.20 2.59 -9.79
CA TRP A 1067 29.01 1.79 -10.09
C TRP A 1067 28.93 0.62 -9.10
N TYR A 1068 27.74 0.26 -8.62
CA TYR A 1068 27.59 -0.82 -7.64
C TYR A 1068 26.32 -1.64 -7.83
N LYS A 1069 26.31 -2.88 -7.35
CA LYS A 1069 25.10 -3.69 -7.12
C LYS A 1069 25.02 -4.01 -5.62
N LYS A 1070 23.82 -3.90 -5.05
CA LYS A 1070 23.52 -4.31 -3.67
C LYS A 1070 23.38 -5.83 -3.60
N VAL A 1071 23.90 -6.45 -2.55
CA VAL A 1071 23.63 -7.85 -2.17
C VAL A 1071 23.15 -7.86 -0.72
N THR A 1072 21.93 -8.32 -0.48
CA THR A 1072 21.38 -8.46 0.88
C THR A 1072 21.97 -9.70 1.54
N VAL A 1073 22.50 -9.56 2.75
CA VAL A 1073 23.12 -10.65 3.50
C VAL A 1073 22.43 -10.81 4.84
N LYS A 1074 21.79 -11.97 5.05
CA LYS A 1074 21.12 -12.37 6.30
C LYS A 1074 22.06 -13.31 7.07
N VAL A 1075 22.37 -12.96 8.30
CA VAL A 1075 23.15 -13.80 9.22
C VAL A 1075 22.19 -14.53 10.15
N ASN A 1076 22.06 -15.84 9.91
CA ASN A 1076 21.28 -16.75 10.73
C ASN A 1076 22.17 -17.32 11.86
N LYS A 1077 21.59 -18.16 12.75
CA LYS A 1077 22.40 -19.00 13.64
C LYS A 1077 23.28 -19.94 12.80
#